data_AF-A0A0U1M1Z1-F1
#
_entry.id   AF-A0A0U1M1Z1-F1
#
_cell.length_a   1.000
_cell.length_b   1.000
_cell.length_c   1.000
_cell.angle_alpha   90.00
_cell.angle_beta   90.00
_cell.angle_gamma   90.00
#
_symmetry.space_group_name_H-M   'P 1'
#
loop_
_entity.id
_entity.type
_entity.pdbx_description
1 polymer ?
#
loop_
_entity_poly.entity_id
_entity_poly.type
_entity_poly.pdbx_seq_one_letter_code
_entity_poly.pdbx_strand_id
1 'polypeptide(L)'
;MVTRDIGVQTDPPPSPPAGPSNQAANPVPTSIPEHPEQPVALHGDFVEAASDYEEDLFENGRRYHSYREGEYWGPNDEKQNEQLDLAHHMFSLLLENKLVLAPIDSHIQKVLDVGTGTGIWAIDFADEYPSAEVIGTDLSPTQPALVPPNLRFEIDDACSEWTYPESFFDLIHVRSLYGAIADWPAFYRTVLKHLKPDNHVLAVWSKTFIEAGERFGKTFRIADLAKGYLQAAGFTNVVETRYELPVGGWSSNQHMRRLGRWNLLHCEEGIEGWAMALLTRVMGWSYEEVQVFLAQMRKGLRDPETHAYFDVYSKSPAFYNAFGTDKATFTTASNELHRVKRAALNPLFSRKRVLELEEVVQSNVTKLESRIRSALSEEGHIDLHHGFRAISVDVISDYAFNKSYQFLDEADFGVSFFNMIRDFGPGFWFFQQFPALQPIAFGLPFWLVKILGGPLKRMMMLHNSSREHIISVKKEIESGEYNRKSRATIFHRLLSPDAAVDYVVPTVDELKDEAYIIVAAAADTTGNALTIAAYNVVLNQEIYRTLTKELEDAFPDPNSRLDFVTLQNLPYLTAVVKEALRLSCGVPGRLPRVVPESGAEFHGYHVPAGTIVSMSSWTMHHNEELFPEPMKFNPSRWMGSSAAEKKLDHYLVSFGKGSRQCVVEEALPAWASLSGIQLHGVKFAKLENGTGIAATEDQENSVQEARILMKVPPDMVLSLETVHGYAKSDRYLREVLEALGDFGRTARGAILVFLLCHITYHSDTKEKVGVVNPWSEYIKFLPREIPLPTLWMEDEAALLYGTSLRDAVEQKHTALESEFERLRTATESVPWCNREWWDVETGNLGFEDWKIVDAMYRSRALDLPGTGHAMVPCVDMANHASGEDTIALYETDTDGNAVLQLRWDKKLHEGDEVTITYGDEKGASEMIFSYGFLEQSANNARQIFLSLDIPDEDPLKAAKKHICAENTPPGLRLWVEDNDQVKWESDFVYWACINEEDGLALDLIPTQDGPPGIRALWKGEEIGNVVPGISKELKPLRNVLSTDSRWEIFQLRAVVLVQQRLQSQLNMLTGEMEAAFEEVDHDLDGTQTGVRSHVYAMIQQLRILEIGLLRNGLETFAKTIDDLMASETVAQYLIQQSNDPEDFS
;
A
#
# COMPACT_ATOMS: atom_id res chain seq x y z
N MET A 1 21.50 -11.88 -6.18
CA MET A 1 22.91 -11.39 -6.10
C MET A 1 23.86 -12.57 -6.20
N VAL A 2 25.10 -12.34 -6.62
CA VAL A 2 26.15 -13.37 -6.70
C VAL A 2 27.36 -12.89 -5.91
N THR A 3 27.90 -13.74 -5.04
CA THR A 3 29.20 -13.53 -4.38
C THR A 3 30.16 -14.63 -4.83
N ARG A 4 31.43 -14.26 -5.01
CA ARG A 4 32.51 -15.16 -5.46
C ARG A 4 33.62 -15.10 -4.44
N ASP A 5 33.98 -16.24 -3.87
CA ASP A 5 35.08 -16.35 -2.93
C ASP A 5 36.06 -17.47 -3.33
N ILE A 6 37.31 -17.41 -2.84
CA ILE A 6 38.44 -18.19 -3.38
C ILE A 6 39.22 -18.88 -2.25
N GLY A 7 39.27 -20.23 -2.24
CA GLY A 7 40.00 -21.03 -1.24
C GLY A 7 40.43 -22.42 -1.75
N VAL A 8 41.58 -22.94 -1.28
CA VAL A 8 42.37 -24.07 -1.84
C VAL A 8 43.13 -24.78 -0.68
N GLN A 9 43.45 -26.09 -0.63
CA GLN A 9 43.35 -27.23 -1.58
C GLN A 9 42.34 -28.29 -1.03
N THR A 10 42.43 -29.64 -0.92
CA THR A 10 43.33 -30.82 -1.18
C THR A 10 42.43 -32.05 -0.83
N ASP A 11 42.52 -33.29 -1.33
CA ASP A 11 43.29 -33.97 -2.40
C ASP A 11 42.59 -35.34 -2.74
N PRO A 12 43.10 -36.25 -3.62
CA PRO A 12 42.38 -37.44 -4.16
C PRO A 12 42.60 -38.73 -3.32
N PRO A 13 42.20 -39.99 -3.70
CA PRO A 13 41.64 -40.56 -4.97
C PRO A 13 40.38 -41.48 -4.74
N PRO A 14 39.93 -42.45 -5.61
CA PRO A 14 40.40 -42.91 -6.93
C PRO A 14 39.34 -43.15 -8.05
N SER A 15 39.81 -43.56 -9.24
CA SER A 15 39.04 -44.10 -10.41
C SER A 15 39.35 -45.61 -10.60
N PRO A 16 38.72 -46.43 -11.49
CA PRO A 16 38.49 -46.23 -12.96
C PRO A 16 37.14 -46.87 -13.46
N PRO A 17 36.90 -47.30 -14.75
CA PRO A 17 37.60 -47.14 -16.03
C PRO A 17 36.74 -46.64 -17.24
N ALA A 18 37.34 -46.64 -18.45
CA ALA A 18 36.80 -46.27 -19.80
C ALA A 18 35.52 -47.04 -20.22
N GLY A 19 34.73 -46.68 -21.25
CA GLY A 19 34.94 -46.04 -22.59
C GLY A 19 34.43 -47.00 -23.71
N PRO A 20 34.33 -46.66 -25.03
CA PRO A 20 34.95 -45.55 -25.77
C PRO A 20 33.97 -44.76 -26.70
N SER A 21 34.50 -44.06 -27.71
CA SER A 21 33.83 -43.13 -28.65
C SER A 21 33.66 -43.65 -30.09
N ASN A 22 32.74 -43.03 -30.87
CA ASN A 22 32.79 -42.70 -32.33
C ASN A 22 31.36 -42.51 -32.88
N GLN A 23 31.06 -41.79 -33.99
CA GLN A 23 31.75 -40.75 -34.79
C GLN A 23 30.67 -39.97 -35.59
N ALA A 24 30.98 -38.80 -36.15
CA ALA A 24 30.02 -37.97 -36.89
C ALA A 24 30.25 -37.98 -38.42
N ALA A 25 29.18 -37.86 -39.22
CA ALA A 25 29.21 -37.34 -40.60
C ALA A 25 27.81 -36.91 -41.10
N ASN A 26 27.72 -35.66 -41.57
CA ASN A 26 26.65 -35.10 -42.45
C ASN A 26 27.08 -35.31 -43.94
N PRO A 27 26.25 -35.09 -45.00
CA PRO A 27 25.30 -33.95 -45.14
C PRO A 27 24.01 -34.14 -45.98
N VAL A 28 23.21 -33.06 -46.02
CA VAL A 28 22.06 -32.77 -46.94
C VAL A 28 22.55 -32.44 -48.37
N PRO A 29 21.70 -32.43 -49.42
CA PRO A 29 21.14 -31.12 -49.88
C PRO A 29 19.78 -31.11 -50.64
N THR A 30 19.08 -29.95 -50.63
CA THR A 30 18.14 -29.40 -51.66
C THR A 30 16.82 -30.16 -51.99
N SER A 31 15.69 -29.54 -52.40
CA SER A 31 15.34 -28.13 -52.71
C SER A 31 13.82 -27.84 -52.63
N ILE A 32 13.46 -26.56 -52.44
CA ILE A 32 12.11 -25.90 -52.57
C ILE A 32 11.99 -25.38 -54.04
N PRO A 33 10.83 -25.29 -54.75
CA PRO A 33 9.50 -24.72 -54.40
C PRO A 33 8.30 -25.65 -54.79
N GLU A 34 7.00 -25.29 -54.85
CA GLU A 34 6.29 -24.01 -55.12
C GLU A 34 4.78 -24.08 -54.71
N HIS A 35 4.10 -22.94 -54.49
CA HIS A 35 2.63 -22.84 -54.30
C HIS A 35 1.99 -22.00 -55.41
N PRO A 36 0.83 -22.41 -55.97
CA PRO A 36 -0.47 -21.79 -55.62
C PRO A 36 -1.62 -22.86 -55.55
N GLU A 37 -2.93 -22.61 -55.36
CA GLU A 37 -3.75 -21.39 -55.18
C GLU A 37 -5.01 -21.72 -54.32
N GLN A 38 -6.03 -20.84 -54.31
CA GLN A 38 -7.40 -21.07 -53.76
C GLN A 38 -8.47 -20.88 -54.87
N PRO A 39 -9.79 -20.93 -54.61
CA PRO A 39 -10.62 -22.04 -54.08
C PRO A 39 -11.82 -22.35 -55.01
N VAL A 40 -12.66 -23.35 -54.69
CA VAL A 40 -14.14 -23.40 -54.96
C VAL A 40 -14.75 -24.66 -54.31
N ALA A 41 -16.06 -24.69 -54.08
CA ALA A 41 -16.76 -25.65 -53.21
C ALA A 41 -17.77 -26.59 -53.91
N LEU A 42 -18.33 -27.51 -53.09
CA LEU A 42 -19.57 -28.31 -53.21
C LEU A 42 -19.46 -29.81 -53.55
N HIS A 43 -19.95 -30.59 -52.57
CA HIS A 43 -20.66 -31.88 -52.66
C HIS A 43 -19.90 -33.15 -53.11
N GLY A 44 -20.06 -34.19 -52.28
CA GLY A 44 -20.12 -35.58 -52.74
C GLY A 44 -18.97 -36.47 -52.28
N ASP A 45 -19.35 -37.62 -51.72
CA ASP A 45 -18.59 -38.87 -51.59
C ASP A 45 -17.29 -38.88 -50.76
N PHE A 46 -17.10 -39.96 -50.00
CA PHE A 46 -15.90 -40.82 -49.90
C PHE A 46 -15.89 -41.63 -48.59
N VAL A 47 -16.72 -42.69 -48.55
CA VAL A 47 -16.50 -43.84 -47.65
C VAL A 47 -15.79 -44.91 -48.48
N GLU A 48 -14.48 -44.74 -48.72
CA GLU A 48 -13.73 -45.63 -49.62
C GLU A 48 -12.28 -45.87 -49.17
N ALA A 49 -12.12 -46.44 -47.98
CA ALA A 49 -10.86 -47.03 -47.50
C ALA A 49 -11.09 -48.30 -46.63
N ALA A 50 -12.27 -48.94 -46.72
CA ALA A 50 -12.68 -50.06 -45.87
C ALA A 50 -12.40 -51.43 -46.52
N SER A 51 -11.18 -51.64 -47.03
CA SER A 51 -10.84 -52.83 -47.83
C SER A 51 -9.41 -53.33 -47.60
N ASP A 52 -9.07 -53.68 -46.36
CA ASP A 52 -8.21 -54.82 -45.98
C ASP A 52 -8.20 -54.95 -44.44
N TYR A 53 -9.13 -55.76 -43.91
CA TYR A 53 -9.12 -56.17 -42.49
C TYR A 53 -8.73 -57.64 -42.40
N GLU A 54 -7.68 -57.96 -41.65
CA GLU A 54 -7.38 -59.33 -41.25
C GLU A 54 -8.35 -59.78 -40.14
N GLU A 55 -8.67 -61.08 -40.06
CA GLU A 55 -9.68 -61.62 -39.14
C GLU A 55 -9.36 -61.29 -37.66
N ASP A 56 -10.35 -60.82 -36.89
CA ASP A 56 -10.20 -60.49 -35.46
C ASP A 56 -9.60 -61.65 -34.65
N LEU A 57 -8.66 -61.33 -33.76
CA LEU A 57 -7.92 -62.31 -32.99
C LEU A 57 -8.72 -62.75 -31.75
N PHE A 58 -8.99 -64.05 -31.63
CA PHE A 58 -9.68 -64.63 -30.48
C PHE A 58 -8.72 -65.38 -29.55
N GLU A 59 -8.23 -64.72 -28.50
CA GLU A 59 -7.42 -65.35 -27.44
C GLU A 59 -8.22 -65.53 -26.15
N ASN A 60 -8.06 -66.69 -25.49
CA ASN A 60 -8.66 -67.00 -24.18
C ASN A 60 -10.21 -66.82 -24.07
N GLY A 61 -10.91 -66.76 -25.20
CA GLY A 61 -12.36 -66.50 -25.25
C GLY A 61 -12.75 -65.02 -25.15
N ARG A 62 -11.80 -64.10 -25.38
CA ARG A 62 -12.05 -62.67 -25.66
C ARG A 62 -11.71 -62.38 -27.13
N ARG A 63 -12.23 -61.28 -27.69
CA ARG A 63 -11.86 -60.78 -29.03
C ARG A 63 -10.87 -59.62 -28.89
N TYR A 64 -9.91 -59.51 -29.79
CA TYR A 64 -8.92 -58.43 -29.88
C TYR A 64 -8.80 -57.97 -31.34
N HIS A 65 -8.44 -56.70 -31.55
CA HIS A 65 -8.25 -56.15 -32.89
C HIS A 65 -7.00 -56.75 -33.57
N SER A 66 -7.08 -56.97 -34.88
CA SER A 66 -5.97 -57.45 -35.71
C SER A 66 -5.01 -56.33 -36.15
N TYR A 67 -5.51 -55.10 -36.29
CA TYR A 67 -4.71 -53.94 -36.69
C TYR A 67 -3.65 -53.58 -35.63
N ARG A 68 -2.36 -53.68 -35.98
CA ARG A 68 -1.21 -53.54 -35.04
C ARG A 68 -1.30 -54.48 -33.82
N GLU A 69 -1.38 -55.78 -34.10
CA GLU A 69 -1.33 -56.86 -33.08
C GLU A 69 -0.25 -56.60 -32.01
N GLY A 70 -0.68 -56.47 -30.75
CA GLY A 70 0.20 -56.36 -29.59
C GLY A 70 0.50 -54.95 -29.06
N GLU A 71 0.16 -53.88 -29.79
CA GLU A 71 0.37 -52.50 -29.29
C GLU A 71 -0.63 -52.10 -28.19
N TYR A 72 -1.81 -52.71 -28.14
CA TYR A 72 -2.79 -52.55 -27.06
C TYR A 72 -3.18 -53.90 -26.43
N TRP A 73 -3.39 -53.90 -25.12
CA TRP A 73 -3.60 -55.10 -24.29
C TRP A 73 -5.07 -55.41 -24.02
N GLY A 74 -5.98 -54.48 -24.34
CA GLY A 74 -7.41 -54.61 -24.03
C GLY A 74 -8.18 -55.35 -25.14
N PRO A 75 -9.14 -56.23 -24.80
CA PRO A 75 -10.03 -56.84 -25.78
C PRO A 75 -11.03 -55.82 -26.37
N ASN A 76 -11.69 -56.17 -27.47
CA ASN A 76 -12.70 -55.36 -28.16
C ASN A 76 -14.07 -56.06 -28.28
N ASP A 77 -14.32 -57.11 -27.48
CA ASP A 77 -15.63 -57.78 -27.42
C ASP A 77 -16.70 -56.98 -26.67
N GLU A 78 -17.94 -57.40 -26.84
CA GLU A 78 -19.14 -56.70 -26.34
C GLU A 78 -19.10 -56.54 -24.82
N LYS A 79 -18.50 -57.50 -24.11
CA LYS A 79 -18.30 -57.46 -22.66
C LYS A 79 -17.24 -56.43 -22.24
N GLN A 80 -16.27 -56.12 -23.09
CA GLN A 80 -15.36 -55.01 -22.83
C GLN A 80 -16.06 -53.66 -23.06
N ASN A 81 -16.87 -53.57 -24.10
CA ASN A 81 -17.66 -52.37 -24.40
C ASN A 81 -18.63 -52.04 -23.23
N GLU A 82 -19.38 -53.04 -22.72
CA GLU A 82 -20.19 -52.91 -21.50
C GLU A 82 -19.39 -52.36 -20.30
N GLN A 83 -18.11 -52.73 -20.16
CA GLN A 83 -17.24 -52.26 -19.08
C GLN A 83 -16.76 -50.82 -19.31
N LEU A 84 -16.51 -50.42 -20.56
CA LEU A 84 -16.14 -49.05 -20.93
C LEU A 84 -17.32 -48.09 -20.73
N ASP A 85 -18.55 -48.50 -21.07
CA ASP A 85 -19.76 -47.70 -20.83
C ASP A 85 -20.03 -47.52 -19.32
N LEU A 86 -19.83 -48.57 -18.53
CA LEU A 86 -19.85 -48.49 -17.06
C LEU A 86 -18.77 -47.55 -16.51
N ALA A 87 -17.59 -47.53 -17.12
CA ALA A 87 -16.51 -46.61 -16.74
C ALA A 87 -16.84 -45.15 -17.11
N HIS A 88 -17.45 -44.90 -18.27
CA HIS A 88 -17.98 -43.58 -18.62
C HIS A 88 -19.01 -43.14 -17.57
N HIS A 89 -20.04 -43.94 -17.27
CA HIS A 89 -21.07 -43.58 -16.29
C HIS A 89 -20.48 -43.31 -14.89
N MET A 90 -19.46 -44.08 -14.48
CA MET A 90 -18.69 -43.81 -13.25
C MET A 90 -17.99 -42.44 -13.29
N PHE A 91 -17.41 -42.03 -14.42
CA PHE A 91 -16.86 -40.69 -14.58
C PHE A 91 -17.95 -39.61 -14.56
N SER A 92 -19.10 -39.80 -15.20
CA SER A 92 -20.22 -38.85 -15.14
C SER A 92 -20.70 -38.64 -13.70
N LEU A 93 -20.77 -39.70 -12.88
CA LEU A 93 -21.07 -39.59 -11.45
C LEU A 93 -19.95 -38.89 -10.65
N LEU A 94 -18.68 -39.15 -10.96
CA LEU A 94 -17.53 -38.56 -10.28
C LEU A 94 -17.33 -37.07 -10.60
N LEU A 95 -17.73 -36.64 -11.81
CA LEU A 95 -17.52 -35.29 -12.34
C LEU A 95 -18.81 -34.44 -12.34
N GLU A 96 -19.83 -34.85 -11.57
CA GLU A 96 -21.13 -34.15 -11.44
C GLU A 96 -21.83 -33.90 -12.80
N ASN A 97 -21.73 -34.89 -13.69
CA ASN A 97 -22.17 -34.93 -15.09
C ASN A 97 -21.40 -34.02 -16.07
N LYS A 98 -20.26 -33.46 -15.69
CA LYS A 98 -19.40 -32.69 -16.61
C LYS A 98 -18.58 -33.63 -17.50
N LEU A 99 -18.66 -33.45 -18.81
CA LEU A 99 -17.86 -34.20 -19.78
C LEU A 99 -16.39 -33.75 -19.81
N VAL A 100 -16.12 -32.47 -19.51
CA VAL A 100 -14.78 -31.85 -19.51
C VAL A 100 -14.48 -31.15 -18.18
N LEU A 101 -13.18 -31.05 -17.87
CA LEU A 101 -12.64 -30.27 -16.74
C LEU A 101 -11.71 -29.13 -17.18
N ALA A 102 -11.30 -29.10 -18.45
CA ALA A 102 -10.57 -27.97 -19.01
C ALA A 102 -11.55 -26.80 -19.27
N PRO A 103 -11.16 -25.54 -19.03
CA PRO A 103 -11.94 -24.40 -19.48
C PRO A 103 -11.94 -24.38 -21.02
N ILE A 104 -13.12 -24.42 -21.63
CA ILE A 104 -13.31 -24.35 -23.09
C ILE A 104 -14.41 -23.33 -23.41
N ASP A 105 -14.30 -22.69 -24.57
CA ASP A 105 -15.33 -21.78 -25.06
C ASP A 105 -16.59 -22.57 -25.49
N SER A 106 -17.76 -22.03 -25.15
CA SER A 106 -19.06 -22.36 -25.75
C SER A 106 -19.06 -22.49 -27.28
N HIS A 107 -18.16 -21.79 -27.97
CA HIS A 107 -18.05 -21.75 -29.43
C HIS A 107 -16.94 -22.65 -30.00
N ILE A 108 -16.46 -23.64 -29.24
CA ILE A 108 -15.44 -24.61 -29.68
C ILE A 108 -15.75 -25.27 -31.05
N GLN A 109 -14.74 -25.42 -31.92
CA GLN A 109 -14.95 -25.78 -33.34
C GLN A 109 -14.32 -27.11 -33.77
N LYS A 110 -13.16 -27.51 -33.23
CA LYS A 110 -12.42 -28.72 -33.62
C LYS A 110 -11.97 -29.50 -32.38
N VAL A 111 -12.49 -30.72 -32.20
CA VAL A 111 -12.20 -31.56 -31.04
C VAL A 111 -11.71 -32.95 -31.48
N LEU A 112 -10.70 -33.46 -30.79
CA LEU A 112 -10.19 -34.82 -30.94
C LEU A 112 -10.33 -35.60 -29.64
N ASP A 113 -10.91 -36.79 -29.68
CA ASP A 113 -10.92 -37.78 -28.58
C ASP A 113 -9.96 -38.92 -28.93
N VAL A 114 -8.97 -39.17 -28.07
CA VAL A 114 -7.87 -40.12 -28.34
C VAL A 114 -8.02 -41.39 -27.49
N GLY A 115 -8.34 -42.50 -28.16
CA GLY A 115 -8.76 -43.76 -27.52
C GLY A 115 -10.21 -43.70 -27.06
N THR A 116 -11.10 -43.35 -27.98
CA THR A 116 -12.53 -43.08 -27.68
C THR A 116 -13.31 -44.32 -27.23
N GLY A 117 -12.78 -45.54 -27.43
CA GLY A 117 -13.36 -46.79 -26.95
C GLY A 117 -14.71 -47.07 -27.60
N THR A 118 -15.80 -47.06 -26.83
CA THR A 118 -17.17 -47.21 -27.36
C THR A 118 -17.71 -45.95 -28.04
N GLY A 119 -16.98 -44.83 -27.99
CA GLY A 119 -17.38 -43.55 -28.58
C GLY A 119 -18.37 -42.74 -27.74
N ILE A 120 -18.87 -43.28 -26.62
CA ILE A 120 -19.93 -42.69 -25.78
C ILE A 120 -19.61 -41.26 -25.32
N TRP A 121 -18.36 -40.95 -24.96
CA TRP A 121 -17.99 -39.58 -24.58
C TRP A 121 -17.99 -38.62 -25.76
N ALA A 122 -17.51 -39.05 -26.93
CA ALA A 122 -17.49 -38.22 -28.13
C ALA A 122 -18.93 -37.97 -28.66
N ILE A 123 -19.85 -38.91 -28.46
CA ILE A 123 -21.28 -38.77 -28.74
C ILE A 123 -21.90 -37.73 -27.80
N ASP A 124 -21.80 -37.92 -26.48
CA ASP A 124 -22.36 -37.00 -25.49
C ASP A 124 -21.79 -35.57 -25.66
N PHE A 125 -20.49 -35.45 -25.99
CA PHE A 125 -19.86 -34.15 -26.25
C PHE A 125 -20.35 -33.52 -27.56
N ALA A 126 -20.54 -34.31 -28.61
CA ALA A 126 -21.06 -33.80 -29.88
C ALA A 126 -22.54 -33.36 -29.78
N ASP A 127 -23.35 -34.00 -28.93
CA ASP A 127 -24.72 -33.59 -28.61
C ASP A 127 -24.77 -32.34 -27.69
N GLU A 128 -23.83 -32.19 -26.74
CA GLU A 128 -23.70 -30.98 -25.90
C GLU A 128 -23.18 -29.77 -26.71
N TYR A 129 -22.25 -29.99 -27.65
CA TYR A 129 -21.62 -28.97 -28.50
C TYR A 129 -21.93 -29.18 -30.00
N PRO A 130 -23.18 -28.99 -30.47
CA PRO A 130 -23.59 -29.28 -31.85
C PRO A 130 -22.97 -28.35 -32.93
N SER A 131 -22.16 -27.36 -32.52
CA SER A 131 -21.36 -26.51 -33.43
C SER A 131 -19.91 -26.98 -33.59
N ALA A 132 -19.45 -27.92 -32.76
CA ALA A 132 -18.09 -28.44 -32.79
C ALA A 132 -18.01 -29.68 -33.69
N GLU A 133 -17.02 -29.72 -34.58
CA GLU A 133 -16.66 -30.94 -35.31
C GLU A 133 -15.77 -31.81 -34.41
N VAL A 134 -16.29 -32.99 -34.05
CA VAL A 134 -15.64 -33.96 -33.17
C VAL A 134 -15.10 -35.12 -34.00
N ILE A 135 -13.84 -35.48 -33.75
CA ILE A 135 -13.19 -36.68 -34.27
C ILE A 135 -12.91 -37.60 -33.08
N GLY A 136 -13.43 -38.81 -33.08
CA GLY A 136 -12.98 -39.87 -32.16
C GLY A 136 -11.99 -40.79 -32.86
N THR A 137 -10.85 -41.07 -32.23
CA THR A 137 -9.83 -42.00 -32.73
C THR A 137 -9.70 -43.22 -31.83
N ASP A 138 -9.57 -44.40 -32.42
CA ASP A 138 -9.28 -45.65 -31.71
C ASP A 138 -8.55 -46.65 -32.64
N LEU A 139 -7.90 -47.65 -32.05
CA LEU A 139 -7.33 -48.79 -32.78
C LEU A 139 -8.40 -49.78 -33.26
N SER A 140 -9.58 -49.79 -32.62
CA SER A 140 -10.63 -50.78 -32.85
C SER A 140 -11.96 -50.12 -33.26
N PRO A 141 -12.60 -50.54 -34.38
CA PRO A 141 -13.89 -50.01 -34.83
C PRO A 141 -15.08 -50.62 -34.07
N THR A 142 -15.22 -50.27 -32.78
CA THR A 142 -16.29 -50.75 -31.88
C THR A 142 -17.42 -49.73 -31.66
N GLN A 143 -17.35 -48.57 -32.32
CA GLN A 143 -18.26 -47.43 -32.11
C GLN A 143 -19.59 -47.60 -32.88
N PRO A 144 -20.71 -46.99 -32.42
CA PRO A 144 -22.01 -47.17 -33.07
C PRO A 144 -22.11 -46.48 -34.43
N ALA A 145 -22.83 -47.10 -35.37
CA ALA A 145 -23.05 -46.58 -36.73
C ALA A 145 -24.09 -45.43 -36.83
N LEU A 146 -24.70 -45.02 -35.71
CA LEU A 146 -25.58 -43.86 -35.62
C LEU A 146 -24.96 -42.87 -34.62
N VAL A 147 -24.52 -41.72 -35.13
CA VAL A 147 -23.79 -40.68 -34.41
C VAL A 147 -24.41 -39.30 -34.67
N PRO A 148 -24.15 -38.30 -33.81
CA PRO A 148 -24.47 -36.90 -34.10
C PRO A 148 -23.84 -36.43 -35.42
N PRO A 149 -24.48 -35.52 -36.19
CA PRO A 149 -24.05 -35.15 -37.54
C PRO A 149 -22.71 -34.39 -37.61
N ASN A 150 -22.21 -33.96 -36.45
CA ASN A 150 -20.95 -33.26 -36.23
C ASN A 150 -19.84 -34.16 -35.65
N LEU A 151 -20.11 -35.46 -35.43
CA LEU A 151 -19.14 -36.45 -34.98
C LEU A 151 -18.75 -37.41 -36.13
N ARG A 152 -17.46 -37.75 -36.21
CA ARG A 152 -16.99 -38.93 -36.96
C ARG A 152 -15.98 -39.74 -36.16
N PHE A 153 -15.85 -41.01 -36.51
CA PHE A 153 -14.82 -41.90 -35.98
C PHE A 153 -13.78 -42.24 -37.06
N GLU A 154 -12.51 -42.17 -36.68
CA GLU A 154 -11.34 -42.48 -37.51
C GLU A 154 -10.54 -43.60 -36.82
N ILE A 155 -9.98 -44.54 -37.59
CA ILE A 155 -9.16 -45.64 -37.03
C ILE A 155 -7.71 -45.23 -37.15
N ASP A 156 -7.05 -44.96 -36.01
CA ASP A 156 -5.66 -44.54 -35.97
C ASP A 156 -4.99 -44.96 -34.65
N ASP A 157 -3.67 -45.08 -34.67
CA ASP A 157 -2.84 -45.36 -33.50
C ASP A 157 -2.30 -44.05 -32.93
N ALA A 158 -2.73 -43.72 -31.70
CA ALA A 158 -2.32 -42.54 -30.94
C ALA A 158 -0.81 -42.33 -30.80
N CYS A 159 0.01 -43.40 -30.91
CA CYS A 159 1.47 -43.36 -30.87
C CYS A 159 2.14 -43.08 -32.24
N SER A 160 1.37 -42.96 -33.34
CA SER A 160 1.88 -42.65 -34.68
C SER A 160 2.26 -41.17 -34.86
N GLU A 161 2.88 -40.85 -35.99
CA GLU A 161 2.94 -39.47 -36.46
C GLU A 161 1.55 -39.02 -36.94
N TRP A 162 0.94 -38.09 -36.21
CA TRP A 162 -0.39 -37.57 -36.53
C TRP A 162 -0.35 -36.78 -37.85
N THR A 163 -1.36 -37.01 -38.69
CA THR A 163 -1.45 -36.40 -40.04
C THR A 163 -2.18 -35.05 -40.07
N TYR A 164 -2.78 -34.65 -38.95
CA TYR A 164 -3.46 -33.36 -38.79
C TYR A 164 -2.46 -32.18 -38.87
N PRO A 165 -2.89 -30.98 -39.32
CA PRO A 165 -2.03 -29.80 -39.31
C PRO A 165 -1.54 -29.45 -37.90
N GLU A 166 -0.38 -28.80 -37.81
CA GLU A 166 0.02 -28.13 -36.56
C GLU A 166 -1.01 -27.07 -36.18
N SER A 167 -1.23 -26.85 -34.88
CA SER A 167 -2.14 -25.81 -34.39
C SER A 167 -3.61 -25.93 -34.87
N PHE A 168 -4.16 -27.15 -34.92
CA PHE A 168 -5.45 -27.44 -35.56
C PHE A 168 -6.65 -27.62 -34.61
N PHE A 169 -6.47 -28.30 -33.48
CA PHE A 169 -7.55 -28.63 -32.54
C PHE A 169 -7.73 -27.59 -31.44
N ASP A 170 -8.97 -27.29 -31.07
CA ASP A 170 -9.31 -26.47 -29.89
C ASP A 170 -9.24 -27.29 -28.59
N LEU A 171 -9.58 -28.58 -28.65
CA LEU A 171 -9.48 -29.53 -27.55
C LEU A 171 -8.97 -30.89 -28.06
N ILE A 172 -8.03 -31.47 -27.30
CA ILE A 172 -7.63 -32.87 -27.42
C ILE A 172 -7.95 -33.55 -26.09
N HIS A 173 -8.98 -34.38 -26.06
CA HIS A 173 -9.38 -35.16 -24.90
C HIS A 173 -8.63 -36.51 -24.89
N VAL A 174 -8.18 -36.91 -23.70
CA VAL A 174 -7.47 -38.17 -23.46
C VAL A 174 -7.88 -38.68 -22.08
N ARG A 175 -8.46 -39.88 -21.99
CA ARG A 175 -8.86 -40.47 -20.70
C ARG A 175 -8.66 -41.99 -20.70
N SER A 176 -8.15 -42.52 -19.58
CA SER A 176 -8.03 -43.96 -19.32
C SER A 176 -7.18 -44.79 -20.30
N LEU A 177 -6.26 -44.19 -21.05
CA LEU A 177 -5.22 -44.86 -21.87
C LEU A 177 -4.15 -45.62 -21.03
N TYR A 178 -4.57 -46.35 -20.01
CA TYR A 178 -3.69 -47.09 -19.10
C TYR A 178 -2.94 -48.18 -19.87
N GLY A 179 -1.62 -48.04 -20.01
CA GLY A 179 -0.78 -49.01 -20.72
C GLY A 179 -0.92 -49.00 -22.25
N ALA A 180 -1.51 -47.95 -22.84
CA ALA A 180 -1.65 -47.80 -24.29
C ALA A 180 -0.64 -46.82 -24.94
N ILE A 181 0.16 -46.10 -24.14
CA ILE A 181 1.16 -45.13 -24.61
C ILE A 181 2.54 -45.52 -24.07
N ALA A 182 3.51 -45.70 -24.98
CA ALA A 182 4.86 -46.16 -24.65
C ALA A 182 5.81 -45.02 -24.19
N ASP A 183 5.76 -43.86 -24.84
CA ASP A 183 6.54 -42.65 -24.48
C ASP A 183 5.58 -41.47 -24.26
N TRP A 184 5.15 -41.29 -23.01
CA TRP A 184 4.27 -40.18 -22.61
C TRP A 184 4.90 -38.79 -22.89
N PRO A 185 6.19 -38.53 -22.59
CA PRO A 185 6.86 -37.30 -23.03
C PRO A 185 6.83 -37.06 -24.55
N ALA A 186 6.94 -38.08 -25.40
CA ALA A 186 6.75 -37.93 -26.85
C ALA A 186 5.30 -37.63 -27.20
N PHE A 187 4.35 -38.43 -26.70
CA PHE A 187 2.91 -38.24 -26.90
C PHE A 187 2.46 -36.82 -26.54
N TYR A 188 2.83 -36.29 -25.36
CA TYR A 188 2.47 -34.93 -24.96
C TYR A 188 3.12 -33.83 -25.83
N ARG A 189 4.28 -34.08 -26.45
CA ARG A 189 4.84 -33.17 -27.46
C ARG A 189 4.03 -33.20 -28.76
N THR A 190 3.54 -34.37 -29.17
CA THR A 190 2.62 -34.52 -30.31
C THR A 190 1.27 -33.84 -30.04
N VAL A 191 0.69 -34.00 -28.85
CA VAL A 191 -0.53 -33.29 -28.43
C VAL A 191 -0.32 -31.77 -28.49
N LEU A 192 0.77 -31.25 -27.90
CA LEU A 192 1.09 -29.82 -27.89
C LEU A 192 1.39 -29.24 -29.29
N LYS A 193 1.81 -30.06 -30.26
CA LYS A 193 2.05 -29.67 -31.66
C LYS A 193 0.75 -29.45 -32.45
N HIS A 194 -0.29 -30.24 -32.18
CA HIS A 194 -1.54 -30.25 -32.97
C HIS A 194 -2.72 -29.57 -32.26
N LEU A 195 -2.64 -29.36 -30.95
CA LEU A 195 -3.48 -28.36 -30.27
C LEU A 195 -3.14 -26.97 -30.83
N LYS A 196 -4.16 -26.13 -31.02
CA LYS A 196 -3.97 -24.69 -31.27
C LYS A 196 -3.09 -24.10 -30.15
N PRO A 197 -2.14 -23.21 -30.47
CA PRO A 197 -1.40 -22.50 -29.44
C PRO A 197 -2.40 -21.71 -28.61
N ASP A 198 -2.09 -21.54 -27.33
CA ASP A 198 -2.86 -20.65 -26.49
C ASP A 198 -2.78 -19.22 -27.07
N ASN A 199 -3.87 -18.81 -27.72
CA ASN A 199 -4.05 -17.48 -28.27
C ASN A 199 -4.51 -16.48 -27.20
N HIS A 200 -4.74 -16.94 -25.96
CA HIS A 200 -4.94 -16.04 -24.85
C HIS A 200 -3.69 -15.16 -24.67
N VAL A 201 -3.93 -13.86 -24.46
CA VAL A 201 -2.88 -12.86 -24.61
C VAL A 201 -1.69 -13.06 -23.67
N LEU A 202 -1.89 -13.69 -22.50
CA LEU A 202 -0.84 -14.00 -21.54
C LEU A 202 0.23 -14.97 -22.13
N ALA A 203 -0.18 -15.95 -22.94
CA ALA A 203 0.71 -16.87 -23.61
C ALA A 203 1.43 -16.21 -24.80
N VAL A 204 0.69 -15.40 -25.58
CA VAL A 204 1.26 -14.59 -26.67
C VAL A 204 2.30 -13.60 -26.13
N TRP A 205 2.01 -12.94 -25.01
CA TRP A 205 2.91 -12.03 -24.28
C TRP A 205 4.20 -12.73 -23.86
N SER A 206 4.08 -13.87 -23.16
CA SER A 206 5.22 -14.69 -22.74
C SER A 206 6.12 -15.06 -23.92
N LYS A 207 5.54 -15.55 -25.02
CA LYS A 207 6.27 -15.92 -26.24
C LYS A 207 6.99 -14.71 -26.88
N THR A 208 6.28 -13.59 -27.05
CA THR A 208 6.81 -12.37 -27.67
C THR A 208 7.96 -11.76 -26.85
N PHE A 209 7.84 -11.72 -25.52
CA PHE A 209 8.91 -11.23 -24.64
C PHE A 209 10.13 -12.15 -24.63
N ILE A 210 9.94 -13.47 -24.64
CA ILE A 210 11.05 -14.42 -24.77
C ILE A 210 11.81 -14.17 -26.08
N GLU A 211 11.12 -14.05 -27.21
CA GLU A 211 11.76 -13.77 -28.49
C GLU A 211 12.48 -12.41 -28.51
N ALA A 212 11.84 -11.36 -28.00
CA ALA A 212 12.46 -10.04 -27.86
C ALA A 212 13.73 -10.09 -27.00
N GLY A 213 13.73 -10.89 -25.93
CA GLY A 213 14.91 -11.14 -25.09
C GLY A 213 16.05 -11.82 -25.83
N GLU A 214 15.77 -12.89 -26.58
CA GLU A 214 16.80 -13.57 -27.38
C GLU A 214 17.36 -12.65 -28.48
N ARG A 215 16.51 -11.87 -29.18
CA ARG A 215 16.96 -10.86 -30.16
C ARG A 215 17.77 -9.72 -29.51
N PHE A 216 17.47 -9.36 -28.27
CA PHE A 216 18.22 -8.37 -27.47
C PHE A 216 19.51 -8.93 -26.84
N GLY A 217 19.74 -10.25 -26.92
CA GLY A 217 20.86 -10.94 -26.28
C GLY A 217 20.75 -11.03 -24.75
N LYS A 218 19.53 -10.92 -24.19
CA LYS A 218 19.22 -11.02 -22.76
C LYS A 218 17.90 -11.78 -22.55
N THR A 219 17.99 -13.09 -22.31
CA THR A 219 16.81 -13.95 -22.19
C THR A 219 15.89 -13.56 -21.01
N PHE A 220 14.59 -13.40 -21.28
CA PHE A 220 13.57 -13.27 -20.23
C PHE A 220 13.26 -14.60 -19.55
N ARG A 221 13.71 -15.74 -20.11
CA ARG A 221 13.66 -17.05 -19.45
C ARG A 221 14.63 -17.19 -18.28
N ILE A 222 15.28 -16.11 -17.83
CA ILE A 222 16.22 -16.16 -16.71
C ILE A 222 15.59 -16.71 -15.42
N ALA A 223 14.27 -16.56 -15.22
CA ALA A 223 13.55 -17.21 -14.11
C ALA A 223 13.59 -18.75 -14.16
N ASP A 224 13.58 -19.36 -15.36
CA ASP A 224 13.77 -20.81 -15.55
C ASP A 224 15.25 -21.21 -15.59
N LEU A 225 16.08 -20.38 -16.23
CA LEU A 225 17.43 -20.76 -16.65
C LEU A 225 18.51 -20.38 -15.64
N ALA A 226 18.25 -19.45 -14.71
CA ALA A 226 19.25 -18.98 -13.74
C ALA A 226 19.87 -20.12 -12.94
N LYS A 227 19.09 -21.13 -12.53
CA LYS A 227 19.60 -22.29 -11.79
C LYS A 227 20.60 -23.10 -12.61
N GLY A 228 20.24 -23.42 -13.86
CA GLY A 228 21.11 -24.15 -14.79
C GLY A 228 22.35 -23.34 -15.15
N TYR A 229 22.23 -22.02 -15.35
CA TYR A 229 23.35 -21.13 -15.64
C TYR A 229 24.30 -20.97 -14.45
N LEU A 230 23.80 -20.86 -13.22
CA LEU A 230 24.63 -20.86 -12.02
C LEU A 230 25.36 -22.19 -11.85
N GLN A 231 24.67 -23.32 -12.03
CA GLN A 231 25.31 -24.65 -11.97
C GLN A 231 26.39 -24.81 -13.06
N ALA A 232 26.12 -24.40 -14.31
CA ALA A 232 27.09 -24.42 -15.40
C ALA A 232 28.28 -23.45 -15.19
N ALA A 233 28.07 -22.34 -14.48
CA ALA A 233 29.12 -21.43 -14.05
C ALA A 233 29.95 -21.94 -12.85
N GLY A 234 29.66 -23.15 -12.36
CA GLY A 234 30.44 -23.82 -11.31
C GLY A 234 29.89 -23.66 -9.88
N PHE A 235 28.70 -23.08 -9.70
CA PHE A 235 28.08 -23.00 -8.38
C PHE A 235 27.44 -24.34 -8.01
N THR A 236 27.93 -24.98 -6.94
CA THR A 236 27.51 -26.34 -6.56
C THR A 236 26.22 -26.41 -5.75
N ASN A 237 25.82 -25.31 -5.09
CA ASN A 237 24.72 -25.26 -4.13
C ASN A 237 23.64 -24.27 -4.62
N VAL A 238 22.91 -24.62 -5.67
CA VAL A 238 21.92 -23.73 -6.32
C VAL A 238 20.51 -24.26 -6.14
N VAL A 239 19.62 -23.41 -5.60
CA VAL A 239 18.21 -23.71 -5.32
C VAL A 239 17.31 -22.63 -5.96
N GLU A 240 16.01 -22.90 -6.05
CA GLU A 240 14.99 -22.16 -6.82
C GLU A 240 13.61 -22.44 -6.20
N THR A 241 12.67 -21.47 -6.24
CA THR A 241 11.34 -21.55 -5.58
C THR A 241 10.23 -20.86 -6.40
N ARG A 242 9.00 -21.43 -6.40
CA ARG A 242 7.74 -20.91 -7.00
C ARG A 242 6.53 -21.44 -6.17
N TYR A 243 5.37 -20.76 -5.97
CA TYR A 243 4.95 -19.47 -6.55
C TYR A 243 3.42 -19.17 -6.79
N GLU A 244 2.51 -18.74 -5.86
CA GLU A 244 1.06 -18.37 -6.18
C GLU A 244 0.37 -17.08 -5.51
N LEU A 245 0.01 -16.01 -6.29
CA LEU A 245 -0.43 -14.55 -6.12
C LEU A 245 -1.40 -14.45 -7.31
N PRO A 246 -2.70 -14.76 -7.23
CA PRO A 246 -3.61 -14.61 -8.38
C PRO A 246 -3.36 -13.33 -9.20
N VAL A 247 -3.55 -13.33 -10.51
CA VAL A 247 -3.74 -12.09 -11.29
C VAL A 247 -5.24 -11.94 -11.44
N GLY A 248 -5.82 -10.89 -10.87
CA GLY A 248 -7.26 -10.65 -10.87
C GLY A 248 -8.00 -11.17 -9.63
N GLY A 249 -9.32 -10.94 -9.62
CA GLY A 249 -10.20 -11.19 -8.47
C GLY A 249 -10.88 -12.57 -8.42
N TRP A 250 -10.62 -13.43 -9.40
CA TRP A 250 -11.30 -14.72 -9.64
C TRP A 250 -11.30 -15.67 -8.44
N SER A 251 -10.21 -15.72 -7.68
CA SER A 251 -10.03 -16.69 -6.60
C SER A 251 -11.19 -16.66 -5.59
N SER A 252 -11.69 -17.84 -5.22
CA SER A 252 -12.78 -17.99 -4.24
C SER A 252 -12.34 -17.62 -2.81
N ASN A 253 -11.05 -17.73 -2.52
CA ASN A 253 -10.43 -17.37 -1.25
C ASN A 253 -10.27 -15.84 -1.14
N GLN A 254 -10.88 -15.22 -0.13
CA GLN A 254 -10.89 -13.76 0.06
C GLN A 254 -9.49 -13.13 0.22
N HIS A 255 -8.52 -13.84 0.79
CA HIS A 255 -7.14 -13.36 0.87
C HIS A 255 -6.49 -13.36 -0.51
N MET A 256 -6.60 -14.48 -1.23
CA MET A 256 -6.06 -14.65 -2.59
C MET A 256 -6.71 -13.63 -3.53
N ARG A 257 -8.04 -13.52 -3.56
CA ARG A 257 -8.78 -12.48 -4.30
C ARG A 257 -8.25 -11.06 -4.09
N ARG A 258 -7.90 -10.70 -2.85
CA ARG A 258 -7.33 -9.38 -2.55
C ARG A 258 -5.88 -9.27 -3.00
N LEU A 259 -5.10 -10.31 -2.74
CA LEU A 259 -3.70 -10.44 -3.14
C LEU A 259 -3.55 -10.31 -4.67
N GLY A 260 -4.52 -10.81 -5.42
CA GLY A 260 -4.49 -10.77 -6.88
C GLY A 260 -5.08 -9.56 -7.56
N ARG A 261 -5.87 -8.75 -6.86
CA ARG A 261 -6.15 -7.37 -7.29
C ARG A 261 -4.88 -6.53 -7.23
N TRP A 262 -4.06 -6.70 -6.18
CA TRP A 262 -2.74 -6.05 -6.11
C TRP A 262 -1.77 -6.53 -7.19
N ASN A 263 -1.80 -7.83 -7.55
CA ASN A 263 -0.95 -8.34 -8.64
C ASN A 263 -1.46 -7.90 -10.03
N LEU A 264 -2.78 -7.82 -10.23
CA LEU A 264 -3.38 -7.25 -11.44
C LEU A 264 -2.91 -5.82 -11.65
N LEU A 265 -3.06 -4.97 -10.63
CA LEU A 265 -2.56 -3.59 -10.64
C LEU A 265 -1.05 -3.53 -10.91
N HIS A 266 -0.24 -4.35 -10.25
CA HIS A 266 1.20 -4.45 -10.52
C HIS A 266 1.52 -4.81 -11.97
N CYS A 267 0.76 -5.71 -12.59
CA CYS A 267 0.89 -6.01 -14.01
C CYS A 267 0.47 -4.82 -14.88
N GLU A 268 -0.67 -4.20 -14.64
CA GLU A 268 -1.23 -3.16 -15.52
C GLU A 268 -0.43 -1.86 -15.55
N GLU A 269 0.11 -1.44 -14.41
CA GLU A 269 1.07 -0.34 -14.28
C GLU A 269 2.41 -0.70 -14.97
N GLY A 270 2.82 -1.97 -14.90
CA GLY A 270 4.14 -2.42 -15.33
C GLY A 270 4.28 -2.71 -16.82
N ILE A 271 3.27 -3.34 -17.45
CA ILE A 271 3.36 -3.92 -18.79
C ILE A 271 3.87 -2.95 -19.86
N GLU A 272 3.49 -1.68 -19.79
CA GLU A 272 3.87 -0.68 -20.80
C GLU A 272 5.34 -0.30 -20.71
N GLY A 273 5.83 -0.03 -19.49
CA GLY A 273 7.26 0.16 -19.22
C GLY A 273 8.10 -1.08 -19.55
N TRP A 274 7.53 -2.28 -19.42
CA TRP A 274 8.18 -3.53 -19.82
C TRP A 274 8.24 -3.70 -21.35
N ALA A 275 7.17 -3.37 -22.08
CA ALA A 275 7.06 -3.60 -23.52
C ALA A 275 7.74 -2.53 -24.38
N MET A 276 7.52 -1.25 -24.07
CA MET A 276 7.62 -0.18 -25.06
C MET A 276 9.02 -0.09 -25.71
N ALA A 277 10.08 -0.16 -24.90
CA ALA A 277 11.45 -0.10 -25.41
C ALA A 277 11.92 -1.38 -26.11
N LEU A 278 11.38 -2.56 -25.76
CA LEU A 278 11.75 -3.84 -26.38
C LEU A 278 11.06 -4.03 -27.73
N LEU A 279 9.74 -3.84 -27.77
CA LEU A 279 8.97 -4.12 -28.97
C LEU A 279 9.25 -3.09 -30.07
N THR A 280 9.36 -1.79 -29.74
CA THR A 280 9.71 -0.78 -30.75
C THR A 280 11.17 -0.89 -31.23
N ARG A 281 12.15 -1.00 -30.32
CA ARG A 281 13.58 -0.89 -30.66
C ARG A 281 14.25 -2.22 -31.04
N VAL A 282 13.71 -3.36 -30.61
CA VAL A 282 14.31 -4.70 -30.86
C VAL A 282 13.42 -5.54 -31.79
N MET A 283 12.11 -5.54 -31.60
CA MET A 283 11.18 -6.23 -32.52
C MET A 283 10.83 -5.39 -33.76
N GLY A 284 11.04 -4.07 -33.71
CA GLY A 284 10.83 -3.15 -34.83
C GLY A 284 9.38 -2.72 -35.04
N TRP A 285 8.52 -2.89 -34.02
CA TRP A 285 7.10 -2.54 -34.09
C TRP A 285 6.90 -1.02 -34.03
N SER A 286 5.82 -0.53 -34.63
CA SER A 286 5.34 0.84 -34.44
C SER A 286 4.84 1.06 -33.00
N TYR A 287 4.71 2.33 -32.60
CA TYR A 287 4.17 2.69 -31.29
C TYR A 287 2.72 2.20 -31.15
N GLU A 288 1.97 2.34 -32.23
CA GLU A 288 0.56 1.99 -32.39
C GLU A 288 0.34 0.47 -32.25
N GLU A 289 1.18 -0.36 -32.88
CA GLU A 289 1.13 -1.83 -32.73
C GLU A 289 1.41 -2.27 -31.28
N VAL A 290 2.34 -1.60 -30.60
CA VAL A 290 2.63 -1.89 -29.18
C VAL A 290 1.46 -1.49 -28.29
N GLN A 291 0.83 -0.33 -28.52
CA GLN A 291 -0.34 0.09 -27.74
C GLN A 291 -1.54 -0.83 -27.95
N VAL A 292 -1.78 -1.31 -29.17
CA VAL A 292 -2.84 -2.32 -29.44
C VAL A 292 -2.55 -3.63 -28.70
N PHE A 293 -1.29 -4.07 -28.67
CA PHE A 293 -0.91 -5.29 -27.93
C PHE A 293 -1.01 -5.13 -26.40
N LEU A 294 -0.69 -3.95 -25.87
CA LEU A 294 -0.88 -3.62 -24.46
C LEU A 294 -2.37 -3.56 -24.08
N ALA A 295 -3.23 -2.99 -24.92
CA ALA A 295 -4.68 -2.98 -24.70
C ALA A 295 -5.26 -4.41 -24.69
N GLN A 296 -4.79 -5.29 -25.58
CA GLN A 296 -5.13 -6.72 -25.54
C GLN A 296 -4.65 -7.37 -24.24
N MET A 297 -3.42 -7.09 -23.80
CA MET A 297 -2.84 -7.64 -22.57
C MET A 297 -3.64 -7.23 -21.33
N ARG A 298 -3.99 -5.95 -21.19
CA ARG A 298 -4.88 -5.42 -20.14
C ARG A 298 -6.22 -6.19 -20.13
N LYS A 299 -6.83 -6.41 -21.31
CA LYS A 299 -8.09 -7.16 -21.41
C LYS A 299 -7.99 -8.59 -20.86
N GLY A 300 -6.94 -9.34 -21.21
CA GLY A 300 -6.77 -10.73 -20.75
C GLY A 300 -6.23 -10.88 -19.32
N LEU A 301 -5.64 -9.83 -18.75
CA LEU A 301 -5.34 -9.76 -17.32
C LEU A 301 -6.61 -9.53 -16.47
N ARG A 302 -7.61 -8.82 -17.03
CA ARG A 302 -8.90 -8.49 -16.40
C ARG A 302 -9.97 -9.58 -16.54
N ASP A 303 -9.76 -10.58 -17.38
CA ASP A 303 -10.75 -11.64 -17.64
C ASP A 303 -11.00 -12.51 -16.37
N PRO A 304 -12.22 -12.52 -15.80
CA PRO A 304 -12.50 -13.23 -14.56
C PRO A 304 -12.48 -14.76 -14.69
N GLU A 305 -12.51 -15.31 -15.91
CA GLU A 305 -12.39 -16.76 -16.16
C GLU A 305 -10.92 -17.22 -16.28
N THR A 306 -9.94 -16.29 -16.22
CA THR A 306 -8.49 -16.57 -16.33
C THR A 306 -7.78 -16.58 -14.97
N HIS A 307 -6.96 -17.61 -14.68
CA HIS A 307 -6.45 -17.91 -13.32
C HIS A 307 -4.89 -18.08 -13.18
N ALA A 308 -4.06 -17.00 -13.11
CA ALA A 308 -2.53 -17.06 -13.07
C ALA A 308 -1.86 -16.57 -11.73
N TYR A 309 -0.58 -16.90 -11.31
CA TYR A 309 -0.08 -16.61 -9.89
C TYR A 309 1.46 -16.59 -9.33
N PHE A 310 1.86 -15.89 -8.17
CA PHE A 310 3.10 -15.89 -7.16
C PHE A 310 2.96 -15.71 -5.48
N ASP A 311 3.74 -16.17 -4.43
CA ASP A 311 3.17 -16.54 -3.02
C ASP A 311 3.34 -15.80 -1.60
N VAL A 312 2.63 -16.23 -0.47
CA VAL A 312 2.54 -15.69 0.97
C VAL A 312 2.21 -16.70 2.18
N TYR A 313 2.54 -16.41 3.48
CA TYR A 313 2.71 -17.33 4.69
C TYR A 313 1.71 -17.36 5.91
N SER A 314 1.78 -18.39 6.81
CA SER A 314 0.93 -18.57 8.04
C SER A 314 1.60 -19.03 9.38
N LYS A 315 0.83 -19.31 10.46
CA LYS A 315 1.29 -19.79 11.80
C LYS A 315 1.07 -21.30 11.98
N SER A 316 2.02 -22.02 12.62
CA SER A 316 1.96 -23.49 12.81
C SER A 316 0.96 -23.96 13.89
N PRO A 317 -0.15 -24.64 13.56
CA PRO A 317 -1.14 -25.07 14.55
C PRO A 317 -0.60 -26.11 15.54
N ALA A 318 0.24 -27.04 15.07
CA ALA A 318 0.82 -28.11 15.89
C ALA A 318 1.64 -27.59 17.09
N PHE A 319 2.23 -26.40 16.97
CA PHE A 319 2.95 -25.75 18.08
C PHE A 319 2.02 -24.92 18.95
N TYR A 320 1.22 -24.01 18.38
CA TYR A 320 0.41 -23.10 19.21
C TYR A 320 -0.76 -23.81 19.92
N ASN A 321 -1.29 -24.90 19.36
CA ASN A 321 -2.35 -25.68 20.01
C ASN A 321 -1.82 -26.48 21.21
N ALA A 322 -0.53 -26.86 21.22
CA ALA A 322 0.09 -27.55 22.35
C ALA A 322 0.12 -26.71 23.66
N PHE A 323 -0.13 -25.39 23.58
CA PHE A 323 -0.36 -24.53 24.74
C PHE A 323 -1.73 -24.76 25.43
N GLY A 324 -2.64 -25.54 24.84
CA GLY A 324 -3.96 -25.84 25.42
C GLY A 324 -4.91 -24.64 25.50
N THR A 325 -4.61 -23.59 24.75
CA THR A 325 -5.22 -22.26 24.84
C THR A 325 -5.52 -21.69 23.45
N ASP A 326 -6.10 -22.48 22.55
CA ASP A 326 -6.25 -22.11 21.13
C ASP A 326 -7.17 -20.89 20.89
N LYS A 327 -7.94 -20.48 21.89
CA LYS A 327 -8.80 -19.29 21.84
C LYS A 327 -8.07 -17.99 22.19
N ALA A 328 -6.89 -18.04 22.80
CA ALA A 328 -6.11 -16.84 23.11
C ALA A 328 -5.55 -16.13 21.86
N THR A 329 -5.25 -14.84 21.96
CA THR A 329 -4.74 -14.03 20.85
C THR A 329 -3.32 -14.43 20.48
N PHE A 330 -2.47 -14.72 21.47
CA PHE A 330 -1.09 -15.16 21.24
C PHE A 330 -1.00 -16.47 20.42
N THR A 331 -1.87 -17.43 20.70
CA THR A 331 -1.89 -18.76 20.06
C THR A 331 -2.63 -18.75 18.71
N THR A 332 -3.69 -17.93 18.56
CA THR A 332 -4.56 -17.86 17.37
C THR A 332 -3.75 -17.92 16.06
N ALA A 333 -3.94 -19.02 15.32
CA ALA A 333 -3.19 -19.35 14.10
C ALA A 333 -3.59 -18.47 12.91
N SER A 334 -4.89 -18.27 12.66
CA SER A 334 -5.38 -17.38 11.59
C SER A 334 -4.80 -15.96 11.72
N ASN A 335 -4.38 -15.37 10.59
CA ASN A 335 -3.90 -13.99 10.53
C ASN A 335 -5.04 -12.99 10.78
N GLU A 336 -6.24 -13.29 10.27
CA GLU A 336 -7.43 -12.44 10.35
C GLU A 336 -8.03 -12.42 11.75
N LEU A 337 -8.32 -13.59 12.34
CA LEU A 337 -8.92 -13.66 13.68
C LEU A 337 -8.02 -13.03 14.75
N HIS A 338 -6.70 -13.13 14.57
CA HIS A 338 -5.74 -12.41 15.39
C HIS A 338 -5.80 -10.89 15.21
N ARG A 339 -6.03 -10.37 13.99
CA ARG A 339 -6.17 -8.93 13.73
C ARG A 339 -7.33 -8.34 14.54
N VAL A 340 -8.50 -8.99 14.52
CA VAL A 340 -9.70 -8.54 15.26
C VAL A 340 -9.47 -8.58 16.78
N LYS A 341 -9.00 -9.71 17.32
CA LYS A 341 -8.71 -9.81 18.76
C LYS A 341 -7.64 -8.82 19.23
N ARG A 342 -6.61 -8.58 18.40
CA ARG A 342 -5.56 -7.60 18.69
C ARG A 342 -6.09 -6.16 18.71
N ALA A 343 -7.05 -5.80 17.86
CA ALA A 343 -7.68 -4.49 17.89
C ALA A 343 -8.38 -4.21 19.23
N ALA A 344 -9.04 -5.22 19.83
CA ALA A 344 -9.65 -5.10 21.16
C ALA A 344 -8.63 -5.06 22.32
N LEU A 345 -7.45 -5.66 22.15
CA LEU A 345 -6.40 -5.70 23.17
C LEU A 345 -5.44 -4.49 23.14
N ASN A 346 -5.07 -3.98 21.97
CA ASN A 346 -4.09 -2.89 21.81
C ASN A 346 -4.36 -1.67 22.73
N PRO A 347 -5.58 -1.09 22.80
CA PRO A 347 -5.84 0.13 23.57
C PRO A 347 -5.60 -0.01 25.09
N LEU A 348 -5.63 -1.25 25.61
CA LEU A 348 -5.41 -1.55 27.02
C LEU A 348 -3.93 -1.42 27.43
N PHE A 349 -3.00 -1.40 26.47
CA PHE A 349 -1.57 -1.23 26.72
C PHE A 349 -1.03 0.09 26.13
N SER A 350 -1.91 1.09 26.00
CA SER A 350 -1.57 2.48 25.67
C SER A 350 -0.92 3.19 26.87
N ARG A 351 -0.10 4.24 26.62
CA ARG A 351 0.63 4.99 27.66
C ARG A 351 -0.23 5.36 28.86
N LYS A 352 -1.43 5.87 28.58
CA LYS A 352 -2.41 6.29 29.60
C LYS A 352 -2.78 5.12 30.53
N ARG A 353 -3.08 3.94 29.97
CA ARG A 353 -3.42 2.74 30.75
C ARG A 353 -2.22 2.19 31.53
N VAL A 354 -1.00 2.30 31.01
CA VAL A 354 0.23 1.93 31.73
C VAL A 354 0.49 2.86 32.91
N LEU A 355 0.33 4.18 32.72
CA LEU A 355 0.46 5.18 33.80
C LEU A 355 -0.62 5.01 34.88
N GLU A 356 -1.85 4.61 34.51
CA GLU A 356 -2.92 4.22 35.45
C GLU A 356 -2.59 2.96 36.31
N LEU A 357 -1.44 2.29 36.08
CA LEU A 357 -0.94 1.20 36.92
C LEU A 357 0.15 1.64 37.90
N GLU A 358 0.68 2.87 37.82
CA GLU A 358 1.91 3.22 38.54
C GLU A 358 1.75 3.00 40.06
N GLU A 359 0.63 3.42 40.67
CA GLU A 359 0.40 3.22 42.10
C GLU A 359 0.37 1.75 42.53
N VAL A 360 -0.11 0.86 41.64
CA VAL A 360 -0.13 -0.60 41.88
C VAL A 360 1.27 -1.20 41.75
N VAL A 361 2.09 -0.71 40.81
CA VAL A 361 3.51 -1.07 40.72
C VAL A 361 4.25 -0.59 41.97
N GLN A 362 4.16 0.69 42.32
CA GLN A 362 4.84 1.31 43.47
C GLN A 362 4.46 0.64 44.80
N SER A 363 3.19 0.30 45.00
CA SER A 363 2.71 -0.44 46.18
C SER A 363 3.41 -1.79 46.33
N ASN A 364 3.50 -2.56 45.23
CA ASN A 364 4.13 -3.87 45.24
C ASN A 364 5.69 -3.79 45.29
N VAL A 365 6.32 -2.77 44.70
CA VAL A 365 7.75 -2.46 44.92
C VAL A 365 8.01 -2.19 46.40
N THR A 366 7.21 -1.34 47.03
CA THR A 366 7.32 -0.98 48.46
C THR A 366 7.19 -2.21 49.37
N LYS A 367 6.27 -3.13 49.07
CA LYS A 367 6.15 -4.42 49.76
C LYS A 367 7.43 -5.25 49.64
N LEU A 368 7.96 -5.42 48.43
CA LEU A 368 9.16 -6.22 48.17
C LEU A 368 10.39 -5.60 48.86
N GLU A 369 10.54 -4.27 48.84
CA GLU A 369 11.58 -3.57 49.60
C GLU A 369 11.49 -3.83 51.10
N SER A 370 10.28 -3.76 51.68
CA SER A 370 10.06 -4.06 53.10
C SER A 370 10.48 -5.49 53.44
N ARG A 371 10.09 -6.47 52.60
CA ARG A 371 10.52 -7.87 52.73
C ARG A 371 12.04 -8.01 52.67
N ILE A 372 12.71 -7.34 51.73
CA ILE A 372 14.18 -7.34 51.59
C ILE A 372 14.85 -6.78 52.86
N ARG A 373 14.38 -5.63 53.36
CA ARG A 373 14.95 -4.96 54.54
C ARG A 373 14.82 -5.82 55.80
N SER A 374 13.67 -6.48 56.02
CA SER A 374 13.48 -7.39 57.15
C SER A 374 14.35 -8.64 57.02
N ALA A 375 14.28 -9.36 55.91
CA ALA A 375 15.01 -10.63 55.72
C ALA A 375 16.54 -10.46 55.79
N LEU A 376 17.08 -9.35 55.30
CA LEU A 376 18.51 -9.03 55.45
C LEU A 376 18.93 -8.75 56.91
N SER A 377 18.00 -8.40 57.79
CA SER A 377 18.28 -8.18 59.22
C SER A 377 18.02 -9.42 60.11
N GLU A 378 17.13 -10.31 59.69
CA GLU A 378 16.74 -11.52 60.45
C GLU A 378 17.47 -12.79 59.96
N GLU A 379 17.52 -13.01 58.64
CA GLU A 379 18.04 -14.23 58.01
C GLU A 379 19.32 -14.00 57.18
N GLY A 380 19.65 -12.74 56.87
CA GLY A 380 20.85 -12.33 56.12
C GLY A 380 20.80 -12.63 54.61
N HIS A 381 19.69 -13.14 54.09
CA HIS A 381 19.48 -13.46 52.67
C HIS A 381 17.99 -13.41 52.30
N ILE A 382 17.65 -13.37 51.01
CA ILE A 382 16.27 -13.40 50.51
C ILE A 382 16.20 -13.92 49.07
N ASP A 383 15.12 -14.63 48.72
CA ASP A 383 14.88 -15.13 47.36
C ASP A 383 14.25 -14.04 46.45
N LEU A 384 15.11 -13.31 45.75
CA LEU A 384 14.68 -12.35 44.72
C LEU A 384 14.20 -13.01 43.42
N HIS A 385 14.57 -14.27 43.13
CA HIS A 385 14.15 -14.97 41.91
C HIS A 385 12.64 -15.24 41.90
N HIS A 386 12.08 -15.57 43.06
CA HIS A 386 10.63 -15.65 43.26
C HIS A 386 10.02 -14.29 43.59
N GLY A 387 10.70 -13.43 44.37
CA GLY A 387 10.22 -12.05 44.66
C GLY A 387 9.94 -11.22 43.41
N PHE A 388 10.82 -11.26 42.39
CA PHE A 388 10.62 -10.56 41.10
C PHE A 388 9.51 -11.18 40.23
N ARG A 389 9.09 -12.42 40.49
CA ARG A 389 7.94 -13.05 39.83
C ARG A 389 6.64 -12.70 40.54
N ALA A 390 6.64 -12.75 41.87
CA ALA A 390 5.52 -12.36 42.71
C ALA A 390 5.04 -10.95 42.37
N ILE A 391 5.93 -9.94 42.33
CA ILE A 391 5.58 -8.58 41.93
C ILE A 391 4.95 -8.49 40.53
N SER A 392 5.46 -9.21 39.53
CA SER A 392 4.90 -9.15 38.17
C SER A 392 3.54 -9.85 38.06
N VAL A 393 3.30 -10.91 38.84
CA VAL A 393 1.99 -11.56 38.88
C VAL A 393 0.99 -10.76 39.70
N ASP A 394 1.39 -10.20 40.84
CA ASP A 394 0.54 -9.40 41.72
C ASP A 394 0.06 -8.11 41.02
N VAL A 395 0.88 -7.52 40.13
CA VAL A 395 0.50 -6.39 39.26
C VAL A 395 -0.43 -6.82 38.12
N ILE A 396 -0.13 -7.91 37.37
CA ILE A 396 -0.97 -8.27 36.22
C ILE A 396 -2.32 -8.86 36.63
N SER A 397 -2.40 -9.59 37.75
CA SER A 397 -3.65 -10.13 38.28
C SER A 397 -4.59 -9.01 38.74
N ASP A 398 -4.02 -7.98 39.38
CA ASP A 398 -4.73 -6.73 39.70
C ASP A 398 -5.20 -6.00 38.43
N TYR A 399 -4.36 -5.84 37.40
CA TYR A 399 -4.79 -5.18 36.17
C TYR A 399 -5.75 -6.00 35.30
N ALA A 400 -5.70 -7.34 35.35
CA ALA A 400 -6.59 -8.21 34.60
C ALA A 400 -7.96 -8.38 35.27
N PHE A 401 -8.01 -8.53 36.60
CA PHE A 401 -9.19 -8.97 37.35
C PHE A 401 -9.62 -8.04 38.50
N ASN A 402 -8.93 -6.91 38.72
CA ASN A 402 -9.08 -6.03 39.89
C ASN A 402 -8.79 -6.76 41.23
N LYS A 403 -8.03 -7.86 41.16
CA LYS A 403 -7.78 -8.80 42.25
C LYS A 403 -6.36 -9.36 42.14
N SER A 404 -5.45 -8.81 42.94
CA SER A 404 -4.08 -9.30 43.09
C SER A 404 -4.04 -10.70 43.73
N TYR A 405 -3.06 -11.53 43.37
CA TYR A 405 -2.84 -12.86 43.97
C TYR A 405 -2.10 -12.80 45.33
N GLN A 406 -1.51 -11.65 45.69
CA GLN A 406 -0.86 -11.38 46.98
C GLN A 406 0.36 -12.28 47.28
N PHE A 407 1.06 -12.78 46.26
CA PHE A 407 2.25 -13.62 46.46
C PHE A 407 3.38 -12.89 47.19
N LEU A 408 3.47 -11.56 47.11
CA LEU A 408 4.42 -10.78 47.93
C LEU A 408 4.14 -10.84 49.45
N ASP A 409 2.94 -11.23 49.86
CA ASP A 409 2.56 -11.40 51.27
C ASP A 409 2.80 -12.85 51.76
N GLU A 410 3.02 -13.82 50.85
CA GLU A 410 3.34 -15.21 51.21
C GLU A 410 4.81 -15.39 51.65
N ALA A 411 5.05 -16.31 52.59
CA ALA A 411 6.39 -16.55 53.15
C ALA A 411 7.42 -16.97 52.07
N ASP A 412 7.03 -17.86 51.17
CA ASP A 412 7.83 -18.38 50.06
C ASP A 412 7.50 -17.73 48.70
N PHE A 413 6.93 -16.51 48.69
CA PHE A 413 6.64 -15.75 47.47
C PHE A 413 5.83 -16.51 46.40
N GLY A 414 4.87 -17.36 46.78
CA GLY A 414 4.07 -18.10 45.80
C GLY A 414 4.86 -19.16 45.01
N VAL A 415 5.98 -19.67 45.54
CA VAL A 415 6.81 -20.73 44.92
C VAL A 415 5.96 -21.90 44.38
N SER A 416 4.85 -22.27 45.04
CA SER A 416 3.94 -23.31 44.53
C SER A 416 3.29 -22.98 43.17
N PHE A 417 2.96 -21.71 42.91
CA PHE A 417 2.43 -21.21 41.64
C PHE A 417 3.53 -21.13 40.58
N PHE A 418 4.72 -20.64 40.91
CA PHE A 418 5.82 -20.55 39.94
C PHE A 418 6.37 -21.93 39.55
N ASN A 419 6.35 -22.91 40.46
CA ASN A 419 6.56 -24.31 40.10
C ASN A 419 5.46 -24.84 39.16
N MET A 420 4.19 -24.45 39.34
CA MET A 420 3.09 -24.79 38.42
C MET A 420 3.30 -24.21 37.01
N ILE A 421 3.73 -22.95 36.90
CA ILE A 421 4.05 -22.33 35.60
C ILE A 421 5.28 -23.02 34.97
N ARG A 422 6.36 -23.25 35.72
CA ARG A 422 7.55 -23.93 35.18
C ARG A 422 7.25 -25.37 34.69
N ASP A 423 6.37 -26.08 35.38
CA ASP A 423 5.95 -27.44 35.02
C ASP A 423 5.07 -27.50 33.76
N PHE A 424 4.59 -26.35 33.24
CA PHE A 424 3.97 -26.28 31.92
C PHE A 424 4.97 -26.66 30.82
N GLY A 425 6.25 -26.29 30.93
CA GLY A 425 7.27 -26.58 29.90
C GLY A 425 7.34 -28.08 29.54
N PRO A 426 7.58 -28.98 30.49
CA PRO A 426 7.51 -30.43 30.26
C PRO A 426 6.16 -30.93 29.72
N GLY A 427 5.04 -30.34 30.15
CA GLY A 427 3.69 -30.69 29.67
C GLY A 427 3.45 -30.26 28.21
N PHE A 428 3.91 -29.07 27.84
CA PHE A 428 3.85 -28.53 26.49
C PHE A 428 4.58 -29.44 25.49
N TRP A 429 5.84 -29.83 25.80
CA TRP A 429 6.59 -30.76 24.96
C TRP A 429 5.88 -32.12 24.84
N PHE A 430 5.25 -32.61 25.91
CA PHE A 430 4.47 -33.86 25.86
C PHE A 430 3.25 -33.76 24.93
N PHE A 431 2.43 -32.70 25.05
CA PHE A 431 1.26 -32.53 24.19
C PHE A 431 1.61 -32.16 22.75
N GLN A 432 2.75 -31.53 22.49
CA GLN A 432 3.26 -31.31 21.13
C GLN A 432 3.61 -32.64 20.44
N GLN A 433 4.15 -33.62 21.16
CA GLN A 433 4.46 -34.96 20.61
C GLN A 433 3.23 -35.88 20.57
N PHE A 434 2.28 -35.71 21.49
CA PHE A 434 1.08 -36.55 21.61
C PHE A 434 -0.23 -35.72 21.61
N PRO A 435 -0.52 -34.95 20.53
CA PRO A 435 -1.66 -34.03 20.51
C PRO A 435 -3.02 -34.75 20.67
N ALA A 436 -3.15 -36.00 20.20
CA ALA A 436 -4.36 -36.80 20.41
C ALA A 436 -4.67 -37.09 21.89
N LEU A 437 -3.67 -37.03 22.78
CA LEU A 437 -3.87 -37.18 24.23
C LEU A 437 -4.33 -35.88 24.89
N GLN A 438 -4.19 -34.72 24.23
CA GLN A 438 -4.53 -33.42 24.81
C GLN A 438 -6.04 -33.25 25.05
N PRO A 439 -6.96 -33.51 24.08
CA PRO A 439 -8.40 -33.47 24.34
C PRO A 439 -8.84 -34.50 25.39
N ILE A 440 -8.19 -35.67 25.43
CA ILE A 440 -8.48 -36.71 26.42
C ILE A 440 -8.10 -36.22 27.82
N ALA A 441 -6.90 -35.64 27.98
CA ALA A 441 -6.38 -35.13 29.25
C ALA A 441 -7.21 -33.98 29.81
N PHE A 442 -7.57 -32.98 28.98
CA PHE A 442 -8.43 -31.87 29.40
C PHE A 442 -9.91 -32.29 29.57
N GLY A 443 -10.36 -33.35 28.89
CA GLY A 443 -11.68 -33.96 29.07
C GLY A 443 -11.82 -34.83 30.32
N LEU A 444 -10.73 -35.11 31.06
CA LEU A 444 -10.81 -35.92 32.28
C LEU A 444 -11.58 -35.19 33.41
N PRO A 445 -12.55 -35.85 34.08
CA PRO A 445 -13.19 -35.30 35.26
C PRO A 445 -12.17 -34.91 36.35
N PHE A 446 -12.29 -33.71 36.92
CA PHE A 446 -11.31 -33.14 37.85
C PHE A 446 -11.04 -34.01 39.10
N TRP A 447 -12.00 -34.87 39.51
CA TRP A 447 -11.80 -35.84 40.59
C TRP A 447 -10.77 -36.92 40.23
N LEU A 448 -10.75 -37.38 38.98
CA LEU A 448 -9.80 -38.38 38.48
C LEU A 448 -8.41 -37.75 38.30
N VAL A 449 -8.35 -36.52 37.80
CA VAL A 449 -7.11 -35.73 37.68
C VAL A 449 -6.48 -35.45 39.05
N LYS A 450 -7.30 -35.24 40.10
CA LYS A 450 -6.81 -35.11 41.49
C LYS A 450 -6.08 -36.36 42.00
N ILE A 451 -6.47 -37.56 41.52
CA ILE A 451 -5.85 -38.86 41.84
C ILE A 451 -4.59 -39.10 41.01
N LEU A 452 -4.63 -38.80 39.70
CA LEU A 452 -3.50 -38.98 38.79
C LEU A 452 -2.32 -38.01 39.09
N GLY A 453 -2.62 -36.79 39.55
CA GLY A 453 -1.61 -35.84 40.01
C GLY A 453 -0.80 -35.19 38.89
N GLY A 454 0.48 -34.91 39.18
CA GLY A 454 1.45 -34.37 38.21
C GLY A 454 1.14 -32.96 37.66
N PRO A 455 1.80 -32.58 36.55
CA PRO A 455 1.61 -31.27 35.90
C PRO A 455 0.19 -31.04 35.37
N LEU A 456 -0.49 -32.07 34.85
CA LEU A 456 -1.87 -31.96 34.35
C LEU A 456 -2.84 -31.42 35.43
N LYS A 457 -2.72 -31.91 36.67
CA LYS A 457 -3.49 -31.40 37.81
C LYS A 457 -3.21 -29.91 38.08
N ARG A 458 -1.94 -29.47 37.99
CA ARG A 458 -1.56 -28.08 38.21
C ARG A 458 -2.10 -27.17 37.09
N MET A 459 -1.94 -27.58 35.83
CA MET A 459 -2.47 -26.87 34.66
C MET A 459 -4.00 -26.73 34.70
N MET A 460 -4.75 -27.80 34.99
CA MET A 460 -6.21 -27.72 35.08
C MET A 460 -6.70 -26.89 36.27
N MET A 461 -5.96 -26.83 37.38
CA MET A 461 -6.26 -25.90 38.47
C MET A 461 -6.13 -24.43 38.02
N LEU A 462 -5.14 -24.10 37.18
CA LEU A 462 -4.94 -22.74 36.67
C LEU A 462 -6.02 -22.32 35.65
N HIS A 463 -6.40 -23.20 34.71
CA HIS A 463 -7.53 -22.91 33.80
C HIS A 463 -8.85 -22.74 34.58
N ASN A 464 -9.09 -23.54 35.62
CA ASN A 464 -10.28 -23.39 36.45
C ASN A 464 -10.27 -22.08 37.23
N SER A 465 -9.14 -21.70 37.83
CA SER A 465 -8.97 -20.42 38.53
C SER A 465 -9.16 -19.21 37.58
N SER A 466 -8.57 -19.25 36.39
CA SER A 466 -8.76 -18.19 35.36
C SER A 466 -10.24 -18.05 34.97
N ARG A 467 -10.94 -19.18 34.82
CA ARG A 467 -12.39 -19.23 34.56
C ARG A 467 -13.22 -18.65 35.72
N GLU A 468 -12.84 -18.96 36.97
CA GLU A 468 -13.49 -18.42 38.18
C GLU A 468 -13.28 -16.90 38.32
N HIS A 469 -12.09 -16.37 37.99
CA HIS A 469 -11.84 -14.92 37.96
C HIS A 469 -12.70 -14.21 36.90
N ILE A 470 -12.83 -14.76 35.68
CA ILE A 470 -13.72 -14.18 34.65
C ILE A 470 -15.19 -14.24 35.09
N ILE A 471 -15.62 -15.31 35.77
CA ILE A 471 -16.97 -15.40 36.35
C ILE A 471 -17.17 -14.34 37.44
N SER A 472 -16.13 -14.00 38.22
CA SER A 472 -16.19 -12.90 39.18
C SER A 472 -16.37 -11.56 38.48
N VAL A 473 -15.47 -11.21 37.54
CA VAL A 473 -15.56 -9.95 36.76
C VAL A 473 -16.90 -9.84 36.04
N LYS A 474 -17.38 -10.92 35.41
CA LYS A 474 -18.68 -10.94 34.76
C LYS A 474 -19.83 -10.68 35.75
N LYS A 475 -19.80 -11.27 36.95
CA LYS A 475 -20.80 -10.99 38.00
C LYS A 475 -20.73 -9.57 38.52
N GLU A 476 -19.54 -8.99 38.66
CA GLU A 476 -19.35 -7.59 39.09
C GLU A 476 -19.93 -6.59 38.08
N ILE A 477 -19.89 -6.93 36.78
CA ILE A 477 -20.58 -6.21 35.71
C ILE A 477 -22.10 -6.45 35.77
N GLU A 478 -22.55 -7.71 35.87
CA GLU A 478 -23.98 -8.10 35.86
C GLU A 478 -24.75 -7.64 37.11
N SER A 479 -24.09 -7.51 38.27
CA SER A 479 -24.69 -7.02 39.53
C SER A 479 -24.83 -5.51 39.61
N GLY A 480 -24.09 -4.76 38.77
CA GLY A 480 -23.95 -3.31 38.88
C GLY A 480 -23.08 -2.86 40.07
N GLU A 481 -22.40 -3.78 40.76
CA GLU A 481 -21.41 -3.43 41.79
C GLU A 481 -20.14 -2.79 41.19
N TYR A 482 -19.87 -3.04 39.90
CA TYR A 482 -18.85 -2.32 39.14
C TYR A 482 -19.22 -0.83 38.97
N ASN A 483 -18.65 0.01 39.83
CA ASN A 483 -18.69 1.45 39.69
C ASN A 483 -17.89 1.86 38.44
N ARG A 484 -18.55 2.48 37.44
CA ARG A 484 -17.93 2.99 36.21
C ARG A 484 -16.80 4.03 36.43
N LYS A 485 -16.67 4.58 37.63
CA LYS A 485 -15.53 5.45 38.03
C LYS A 485 -14.29 4.69 38.52
N SER A 486 -14.34 3.37 38.63
CA SER A 486 -13.16 2.53 38.94
C SER A 486 -12.36 2.18 37.68
N ARG A 487 -11.10 1.76 37.85
CA ARG A 487 -10.21 1.44 36.73
C ARG A 487 -10.67 0.17 36.00
N ALA A 488 -11.14 0.31 34.77
CA ALA A 488 -11.54 -0.81 33.92
C ALA A 488 -10.38 -1.78 33.71
N THR A 489 -10.60 -3.06 34.01
CA THR A 489 -9.60 -4.13 33.78
C THR A 489 -9.63 -4.63 32.34
N ILE A 490 -8.62 -5.42 31.96
CA ILE A 490 -8.58 -6.11 30.68
C ILE A 490 -9.88 -6.90 30.42
N PHE A 491 -10.33 -7.69 31.39
CA PHE A 491 -11.55 -8.52 31.22
C PHE A 491 -12.86 -7.74 31.33
N HIS A 492 -12.89 -6.55 31.96
CA HIS A 492 -14.03 -5.65 31.81
C HIS A 492 -14.17 -5.18 30.35
N ARG A 493 -13.06 -4.87 29.66
CA ARG A 493 -13.12 -4.44 28.25
C ARG A 493 -13.43 -5.60 27.30
N LEU A 494 -12.82 -6.77 27.47
CA LEU A 494 -13.08 -7.94 26.60
C LEU A 494 -14.50 -8.53 26.76
N LEU A 495 -15.19 -8.24 27.87
CA LEU A 495 -16.61 -8.56 28.06
C LEU A 495 -17.56 -7.48 27.50
N SER A 496 -17.05 -6.37 26.97
CA SER A 496 -17.85 -5.27 26.42
C SER A 496 -18.03 -5.41 24.89
N PRO A 497 -19.22 -5.18 24.33
CA PRO A 497 -19.49 -5.37 22.90
C PRO A 497 -18.87 -4.30 21.99
N ASP A 498 -18.43 -3.17 22.55
CA ASP A 498 -17.79 -2.08 21.82
C ASP A 498 -16.26 -2.18 21.79
N ALA A 499 -15.68 -3.34 22.17
CA ALA A 499 -14.23 -3.47 22.37
C ALA A 499 -13.40 -3.18 21.10
N ALA A 500 -13.90 -3.55 19.92
CA ALA A 500 -13.38 -3.16 18.60
C ALA A 500 -14.47 -3.34 17.52
N VAL A 501 -14.23 -2.82 16.31
CA VAL A 501 -15.05 -3.10 15.12
C VAL A 501 -14.99 -4.61 14.81
N ASP A 502 -16.13 -5.19 14.40
CA ASP A 502 -16.34 -6.62 14.15
C ASP A 502 -16.04 -7.56 15.34
N TYR A 503 -15.95 -7.02 16.57
CA TYR A 503 -15.66 -7.81 17.77
C TYR A 503 -16.93 -8.48 18.33
N VAL A 504 -17.01 -9.80 18.20
CA VAL A 504 -18.00 -10.61 18.91
C VAL A 504 -17.48 -10.90 20.32
N VAL A 505 -18.26 -10.53 21.36
CA VAL A 505 -17.91 -10.79 22.77
C VAL A 505 -17.74 -12.30 23.01
N PRO A 506 -16.52 -12.79 23.33
CA PRO A 506 -16.29 -14.21 23.49
C PRO A 506 -16.92 -14.76 24.77
N THR A 507 -17.17 -16.08 24.79
CA THR A 507 -17.70 -16.73 25.98
C THR A 507 -16.65 -16.78 27.10
N VAL A 508 -17.13 -16.96 28.34
CA VAL A 508 -16.27 -17.19 29.52
C VAL A 508 -15.28 -18.34 29.31
N ASP A 509 -15.68 -19.36 28.55
CA ASP A 509 -14.86 -20.53 28.23
C ASP A 509 -13.90 -20.32 27.05
N GLU A 510 -13.96 -19.20 26.34
CA GLU A 510 -12.94 -18.76 25.38
C GLU A 510 -12.00 -17.72 26.03
N LEU A 511 -12.54 -16.79 26.83
CA LEU A 511 -11.75 -15.79 27.56
C LEU A 511 -10.80 -16.40 28.60
N LYS A 512 -11.10 -17.61 29.13
CA LYS A 512 -10.21 -18.29 30.09
C LYS A 512 -8.81 -18.56 29.54
N ASP A 513 -8.69 -18.71 28.21
CA ASP A 513 -7.41 -18.97 27.54
C ASP A 513 -6.58 -17.67 27.47
N GLU A 514 -7.22 -16.54 27.19
CA GLU A 514 -6.56 -15.22 27.21
C GLU A 514 -6.15 -14.86 28.65
N ALA A 515 -6.99 -15.15 29.65
CA ALA A 515 -6.69 -14.94 31.07
C ALA A 515 -5.51 -15.79 31.54
N TYR A 516 -5.45 -17.06 31.11
CA TYR A 516 -4.31 -17.94 31.34
C TYR A 516 -3.03 -17.35 30.72
N ILE A 517 -3.06 -16.97 29.43
CA ILE A 517 -1.89 -16.49 28.69
C ILE A 517 -1.36 -15.17 29.27
N ILE A 518 -2.23 -14.22 29.62
CA ILE A 518 -1.83 -12.93 30.19
C ILE A 518 -1.08 -13.10 31.52
N VAL A 519 -1.61 -13.92 32.44
CA VAL A 519 -0.96 -14.17 33.74
C VAL A 519 0.33 -14.98 33.58
N ALA A 520 0.32 -16.03 32.75
CA ALA A 520 1.48 -16.89 32.54
C ALA A 520 2.64 -16.16 31.83
N ALA A 521 2.35 -15.26 30.89
CA ALA A 521 3.36 -14.48 30.19
C ALA A 521 4.12 -13.53 31.14
N ALA A 522 3.40 -12.82 32.01
CA ALA A 522 4.00 -11.90 32.97
C ALA A 522 4.85 -12.63 34.03
N ALA A 523 4.46 -13.84 34.44
CA ALA A 523 5.10 -14.59 35.52
C ALA A 523 6.61 -14.82 35.29
N ASP A 524 6.98 -15.53 34.21
CA ASP A 524 8.38 -15.90 33.98
C ASP A 524 9.17 -14.90 33.12
N THR A 525 8.54 -14.18 32.17
CA THR A 525 9.31 -13.33 31.24
C THR A 525 9.85 -12.07 31.93
N THR A 526 8.96 -11.29 32.56
CA THR A 526 9.34 -10.12 33.37
C THR A 526 10.21 -10.52 34.56
N GLY A 527 9.83 -11.59 35.27
CA GLY A 527 10.58 -12.09 36.42
C GLY A 527 12.02 -12.49 36.09
N ASN A 528 12.25 -13.12 34.93
CA ASN A 528 13.61 -13.43 34.45
C ASN A 528 14.39 -12.17 34.05
N ALA A 529 13.77 -11.21 33.35
CA ALA A 529 14.43 -9.95 33.00
C ALA A 529 14.90 -9.18 34.24
N LEU A 530 14.03 -9.04 35.25
CA LEU A 530 14.36 -8.43 36.55
C LEU A 530 15.46 -9.21 37.30
N THR A 531 15.37 -10.55 37.34
CA THR A 531 16.39 -11.40 37.96
C THR A 531 17.76 -11.19 37.31
N ILE A 532 17.81 -11.15 35.97
CA ILE A 532 19.05 -11.00 35.20
C ILE A 532 19.62 -9.59 35.32
N ALA A 533 18.78 -8.55 35.32
CA ALA A 533 19.20 -7.18 35.61
C ALA A 533 19.84 -7.10 36.99
N ALA A 534 19.11 -7.46 38.05
CA ALA A 534 19.57 -7.36 39.43
C ALA A 534 20.86 -8.18 39.69
N TYR A 535 20.93 -9.41 39.18
CA TYR A 535 22.10 -10.26 39.33
C TYR A 535 23.37 -9.63 38.71
N ASN A 536 23.29 -9.17 37.46
CA ASN A 536 24.45 -8.58 36.78
C ASN A 536 24.82 -7.21 37.33
N VAL A 537 23.84 -6.38 37.71
CA VAL A 537 24.06 -5.06 38.33
C VAL A 537 24.74 -5.21 39.69
N VAL A 538 24.26 -6.07 40.59
CA VAL A 538 24.85 -6.26 41.92
C VAL A 538 26.25 -6.89 41.84
N LEU A 539 26.45 -7.85 40.93
CA LEU A 539 27.74 -8.54 40.76
C LEU A 539 28.80 -7.63 40.11
N ASN A 540 28.42 -6.77 39.16
CA ASN A 540 29.34 -5.83 38.53
C ASN A 540 29.35 -4.46 39.24
N GLN A 541 30.35 -4.26 40.08
CA GLN A 541 30.57 -3.04 40.86
C GLN A 541 30.72 -1.75 40.05
N GLU A 542 31.09 -1.80 38.76
CA GLU A 542 31.15 -0.63 37.88
C GLU A 542 29.73 -0.23 37.42
N ILE A 543 28.94 -1.21 36.98
CA ILE A 543 27.54 -1.02 36.58
C ILE A 543 26.71 -0.56 37.79
N TYR A 544 26.90 -1.19 38.95
CA TYR A 544 26.24 -0.79 40.20
C TYR A 544 26.46 0.70 40.49
N ARG A 545 27.72 1.15 40.55
CA ARG A 545 28.06 2.55 40.86
C ARG A 545 27.54 3.52 39.81
N THR A 546 27.58 3.14 38.54
CA THR A 546 27.11 4.01 37.44
C THR A 546 25.59 4.18 37.49
N LEU A 547 24.84 3.10 37.70
CA LEU A 547 23.38 3.14 37.84
C LEU A 547 22.95 3.82 39.15
N THR A 548 23.59 3.50 40.28
CA THR A 548 23.33 4.18 41.56
C THR A 548 23.58 5.67 41.45
N LYS A 549 24.66 6.11 40.78
CA LYS A 549 24.91 7.54 40.57
C LYS A 549 23.84 8.20 39.70
N GLU A 550 23.40 7.57 38.60
CA GLU A 550 22.32 8.12 37.76
C GLU A 550 21.01 8.26 38.57
N LEU A 551 20.71 7.31 39.44
CA LEU A 551 19.56 7.36 40.34
C LEU A 551 19.73 8.41 41.47
N GLU A 552 20.92 8.59 42.03
CA GLU A 552 21.22 9.63 43.04
C GLU A 552 21.20 11.04 42.44
N ASP A 553 21.70 11.21 41.21
CA ASP A 553 21.66 12.48 40.46
C ASP A 553 20.20 12.85 40.09
N ALA A 554 19.35 11.86 39.78
CA ALA A 554 17.93 12.06 39.44
C ALA A 554 17.01 12.19 40.67
N PHE A 555 17.30 11.48 41.76
CA PHE A 555 16.52 11.43 42.99
C PHE A 555 17.38 11.72 44.24
N PRO A 556 17.76 12.99 44.51
CA PRO A 556 18.71 13.32 45.58
C PRO A 556 18.19 13.12 47.02
N ASP A 557 16.90 12.82 47.22
CA ASP A 557 16.35 12.34 48.48
C ASP A 557 16.13 10.82 48.41
N PRO A 558 16.88 10.00 49.17
CA PRO A 558 16.72 8.54 49.22
C PRO A 558 15.35 8.03 49.71
N ASN A 559 14.45 8.92 50.13
CA ASN A 559 13.08 8.62 50.57
C ASN A 559 12.02 9.08 49.55
N SER A 560 12.43 9.67 48.42
CA SER A 560 11.52 10.14 47.37
C SER A 560 10.88 8.97 46.59
N ARG A 561 9.65 9.18 46.09
CA ARG A 561 8.97 8.22 45.20
C ARG A 561 9.65 8.27 43.83
N LEU A 562 10.19 7.14 43.39
CA LEU A 562 10.81 6.99 42.07
C LEU A 562 9.73 6.89 40.98
N ASP A 563 9.21 8.04 40.52
CA ASP A 563 8.09 8.07 39.57
C ASP A 563 8.46 7.51 38.18
N PHE A 564 7.47 6.97 37.47
CA PHE A 564 7.73 6.29 36.19
C PHE A 564 8.20 7.27 35.09
N VAL A 565 7.68 8.50 35.08
CA VAL A 565 7.94 9.50 34.03
C VAL A 565 9.39 10.00 34.09
N THR A 566 9.95 10.14 35.28
CA THR A 566 11.39 10.41 35.47
C THR A 566 12.22 9.18 35.12
N LEU A 567 11.87 7.99 35.64
CA LEU A 567 12.63 6.74 35.41
C LEU A 567 12.75 6.36 33.93
N GLN A 568 11.69 6.51 33.12
CA GLN A 568 11.72 6.20 31.68
C GLN A 568 12.72 7.05 30.87
N ASN A 569 13.15 8.20 31.41
CA ASN A 569 14.04 9.14 30.73
C ASN A 569 15.53 8.94 31.12
N LEU A 570 15.82 8.04 32.06
CA LEU A 570 17.19 7.76 32.51
C LEU A 570 17.91 6.83 31.51
N PRO A 571 18.99 7.29 30.84
CA PRO A 571 19.58 6.55 29.73
C PRO A 571 20.33 5.29 30.18
N TYR A 572 21.08 5.32 31.29
CA TYR A 572 21.83 4.15 31.75
C TYR A 572 20.91 3.08 32.36
N LEU A 573 19.85 3.47 33.08
CA LEU A 573 18.76 2.58 33.49
C LEU A 573 18.09 1.92 32.28
N THR A 574 17.77 2.71 31.25
CA THR A 574 17.20 2.20 29.99
C THR A 574 18.14 1.20 29.31
N ALA A 575 19.45 1.49 29.26
CA ALA A 575 20.47 0.61 28.74
C ALA A 575 20.62 -0.70 29.54
N VAL A 576 20.54 -0.64 30.87
CA VAL A 576 20.50 -1.80 31.77
C VAL A 576 19.27 -2.68 31.49
N VAL A 577 18.10 -2.06 31.29
CA VAL A 577 16.86 -2.77 30.95
C VAL A 577 16.94 -3.41 29.55
N LYS A 578 17.43 -2.70 28.52
CA LYS A 578 17.64 -3.27 27.18
C LYS A 578 18.58 -4.48 27.20
N GLU A 579 19.69 -4.39 27.93
CA GLU A 579 20.64 -5.51 28.05
C GLU A 579 20.08 -6.70 28.84
N ALA A 580 19.27 -6.45 29.87
CA ALA A 580 18.54 -7.50 30.59
C ALA A 580 17.45 -8.16 29.74
N LEU A 581 16.75 -7.41 28.88
CA LEU A 581 15.78 -7.94 27.92
C LEU A 581 16.46 -8.75 26.81
N ARG A 582 17.68 -8.38 26.39
CA ARG A 582 18.50 -9.17 25.47
C ARG A 582 18.89 -10.51 26.08
N LEU A 583 19.49 -10.50 27.29
CA LEU A 583 20.04 -11.70 27.93
C LEU A 583 19.01 -12.61 28.61
N SER A 584 17.81 -12.11 28.93
CA SER A 584 16.70 -12.95 29.41
C SER A 584 15.98 -13.71 28.30
N CYS A 585 16.14 -13.30 27.05
CA CYS A 585 15.60 -13.94 25.84
C CYS A 585 14.09 -14.28 25.89
N GLY A 586 13.28 -13.56 26.68
CA GLY A 586 11.80 -13.58 26.73
C GLY A 586 11.17 -14.96 26.56
N VAL A 587 10.83 -15.32 25.31
CA VAL A 587 10.57 -16.71 24.90
C VAL A 587 11.84 -17.29 24.26
N PRO A 588 12.57 -18.21 24.93
CA PRO A 588 13.80 -18.80 24.38
C PRO A 588 13.54 -19.88 23.32
N GLY A 589 12.27 -20.30 23.16
CA GLY A 589 11.84 -21.23 22.14
C GLY A 589 11.83 -20.63 20.73
N ARG A 590 12.01 -21.49 19.73
CA ARG A 590 11.68 -21.18 18.33
C ARG A 590 10.19 -20.82 18.23
N LEU A 591 9.85 -19.70 17.57
CA LEU A 591 8.47 -19.27 17.35
C LEU A 591 8.01 -19.62 15.92
N PRO A 592 7.36 -20.77 15.69
CA PRO A 592 7.15 -21.27 14.34
C PRO A 592 6.11 -20.52 13.52
N ARG A 593 6.31 -20.62 12.21
CA ARG A 593 5.39 -20.32 11.12
C ARG A 593 5.29 -21.58 10.26
N VAL A 594 4.12 -21.80 9.66
CA VAL A 594 3.97 -22.83 8.62
C VAL A 594 4.25 -22.13 7.30
N VAL A 595 5.23 -22.67 6.58
CA VAL A 595 5.45 -22.39 5.17
C VAL A 595 4.15 -22.73 4.43
N PRO A 596 3.64 -21.86 3.55
CA PRO A 596 2.39 -22.06 2.82
C PRO A 596 2.44 -23.31 1.92
N GLU A 597 1.36 -23.62 1.22
CA GLU A 597 1.21 -24.83 0.39
C GLU A 597 2.14 -24.85 -0.86
N SER A 598 2.95 -23.81 -1.00
CA SER A 598 3.82 -23.41 -2.12
C SER A 598 5.31 -23.31 -1.78
N GLY A 599 5.71 -23.44 -0.51
CA GLY A 599 7.12 -23.39 -0.11
C GLY A 599 7.66 -22.00 0.24
N ALA A 600 8.99 -21.89 0.36
CA ALA A 600 9.66 -20.66 0.83
C ALA A 600 11.12 -20.51 0.40
N GLU A 601 11.60 -19.29 0.24
CA GLU A 601 13.03 -18.96 0.20
C GLU A 601 13.54 -18.48 1.56
N PHE A 602 14.56 -19.16 2.10
CA PHE A 602 15.37 -18.66 3.22
C PHE A 602 16.86 -18.79 2.88
N HIS A 603 17.54 -17.66 2.65
CA HIS A 603 18.97 -17.60 2.30
C HIS A 603 19.38 -18.48 1.09
N GLY A 604 18.52 -18.63 0.08
CA GLY A 604 18.81 -19.48 -1.08
C GLY A 604 18.60 -20.97 -0.82
N TYR A 605 17.82 -21.33 0.20
CA TYR A 605 17.30 -22.67 0.43
C TYR A 605 15.79 -22.65 0.26
N HIS A 606 15.29 -23.42 -0.72
CA HIS A 606 13.87 -23.76 -0.78
C HIS A 606 13.48 -24.59 0.44
N VAL A 607 12.55 -24.08 1.23
CA VAL A 607 11.93 -24.79 2.34
C VAL A 607 10.55 -25.25 1.87
N PRO A 608 10.26 -26.56 1.76
CA PRO A 608 9.04 -27.05 1.11
C PRO A 608 7.73 -26.66 1.80
N ALA A 609 6.64 -26.79 1.03
CA ALA A 609 5.28 -26.59 1.50
C ALA A 609 4.97 -27.28 2.84
N GLY A 610 4.23 -26.59 3.72
CA GLY A 610 3.87 -27.10 5.05
C GLY A 610 5.01 -27.19 6.08
N THR A 611 6.28 -26.94 5.68
CA THR A 611 7.43 -27.00 6.58
C THR A 611 7.33 -25.96 7.70
N ILE A 612 7.89 -26.29 8.87
CA ILE A 612 7.84 -25.43 10.06
C ILE A 612 9.12 -24.59 10.16
N VAL A 613 9.09 -23.36 9.66
CA VAL A 613 10.19 -22.38 9.79
C VAL A 613 10.06 -21.56 11.07
N SER A 614 11.19 -21.12 11.63
CA SER A 614 11.22 -20.38 12.90
C SER A 614 12.53 -19.65 13.11
N MET A 615 12.47 -18.49 13.78
CA MET A 615 13.63 -17.82 14.36
C MET A 615 13.75 -18.10 15.85
N SER A 616 14.93 -17.86 16.43
CA SER A 616 15.19 -17.89 17.87
C SER A 616 15.72 -16.53 18.33
N SER A 617 15.10 -15.98 19.37
CA SER A 617 15.57 -14.80 20.12
C SER A 617 17.01 -15.01 20.59
N TRP A 618 17.26 -16.13 21.28
CA TRP A 618 18.57 -16.53 21.77
C TRP A 618 19.66 -16.47 20.71
N THR A 619 19.43 -17.05 19.53
CA THR A 619 20.43 -17.04 18.44
C THR A 619 20.71 -15.64 17.90
N MET A 620 19.69 -14.77 17.80
CA MET A 620 19.85 -13.39 17.36
C MET A 620 20.61 -12.55 18.40
N HIS A 621 20.23 -12.67 19.66
CA HIS A 621 20.80 -11.94 20.81
C HIS A 621 22.21 -12.35 21.17
N HIS A 622 22.66 -13.54 20.74
CA HIS A 622 24.00 -14.05 20.95
C HIS A 622 24.85 -14.15 19.66
N ASN A 623 24.41 -13.55 18.54
CA ASN A 623 25.30 -13.37 17.39
C ASN A 623 26.37 -12.34 17.73
N GLU A 624 27.64 -12.76 17.78
CA GLU A 624 28.80 -11.92 18.10
C GLU A 624 29.08 -10.82 17.06
N GLU A 625 28.64 -11.00 15.80
CA GLU A 625 28.72 -9.98 14.75
C GLU A 625 27.79 -8.78 15.02
N LEU A 626 26.66 -9.03 15.70
CA LEU A 626 25.64 -8.02 16.04
C LEU A 626 25.82 -7.50 17.47
N PHE A 627 26.19 -8.38 18.40
CA PHE A 627 26.41 -8.07 19.80
C PHE A 627 27.81 -8.55 20.24
N PRO A 628 28.88 -7.77 19.99
CA PRO A 628 30.23 -8.13 20.39
C PRO A 628 30.34 -8.42 21.90
N GLU A 629 31.12 -9.44 22.27
CA GLU A 629 31.06 -10.06 23.61
C GLU A 629 29.60 -10.42 24.01
N PRO A 630 28.90 -11.31 23.26
CA PRO A 630 27.45 -11.47 23.39
C PRO A 630 27.01 -11.98 24.78
N MET A 631 27.81 -12.84 25.41
CA MET A 631 27.52 -13.39 26.74
C MET A 631 27.73 -12.37 27.89
N LYS A 632 28.33 -11.20 27.60
CA LYS A 632 28.70 -10.18 28.59
C LYS A 632 27.57 -9.17 28.74
N PHE A 633 27.04 -9.04 29.95
CA PHE A 633 26.11 -7.97 30.32
C PHE A 633 26.85 -6.63 30.30
N ASN A 634 26.62 -5.84 29.25
CA ASN A 634 27.28 -4.57 28.99
C ASN A 634 26.24 -3.50 28.59
N PRO A 635 25.66 -2.76 29.56
CA PRO A 635 24.73 -1.66 29.27
C PRO A 635 25.32 -0.62 28.32
N SER A 636 26.63 -0.36 28.41
CA SER A 636 27.31 0.66 27.60
C SER A 636 27.26 0.41 26.09
N ARG A 637 26.87 -0.79 25.62
CA ARG A 637 26.58 -1.03 24.18
C ARG A 637 25.34 -0.26 23.69
N TRP A 638 24.46 0.14 24.61
CA TRP A 638 23.24 0.93 24.37
C TRP A 638 23.38 2.41 24.77
N MET A 639 24.60 2.87 25.10
CA MET A 639 24.86 4.24 25.54
C MET A 639 25.54 5.05 24.44
N GLY A 640 24.77 5.83 23.69
CA GLY A 640 25.32 6.67 22.64
C GLY A 640 24.30 7.63 22.01
N SER A 641 24.54 7.95 20.74
CA SER A 641 23.61 8.67 19.86
C SER A 641 23.85 8.29 18.37
N SER A 642 24.36 7.07 18.17
CA SER A 642 24.94 6.59 16.92
C SER A 642 23.95 5.77 16.09
N ALA A 643 24.15 5.71 14.77
CA ALA A 643 23.33 4.86 13.90
C ALA A 643 23.43 3.36 14.27
N ALA A 644 24.57 2.92 14.84
CA ALA A 644 24.74 1.56 15.34
C ALA A 644 23.77 1.21 16.48
N GLU A 645 23.37 2.18 17.30
CA GLU A 645 22.46 1.97 18.43
C GLU A 645 21.00 1.78 17.98
N LYS A 646 20.52 2.65 17.07
CA LYS A 646 19.23 2.45 16.36
C LYS A 646 19.21 1.09 15.64
N LYS A 647 20.37 0.64 15.13
CA LYS A 647 20.55 -0.68 14.53
C LYS A 647 20.54 -1.83 15.55
N LEU A 648 21.03 -1.67 16.78
CA LEU A 648 20.89 -2.70 17.83
C LEU A 648 19.42 -2.87 18.27
N ASP A 649 18.67 -1.78 18.39
CA ASP A 649 17.23 -1.83 18.69
C ASP A 649 16.45 -2.60 17.62
N HIS A 650 16.90 -2.59 16.35
CA HIS A 650 16.33 -3.43 15.31
C HIS A 650 16.39 -4.93 15.67
N TYR A 651 17.45 -5.39 16.32
CA TYR A 651 17.70 -6.79 16.65
C TYR A 651 17.24 -7.20 18.07
N LEU A 652 16.66 -6.29 18.86
CA LEU A 652 16.14 -6.57 20.22
C LEU A 652 14.78 -7.32 20.19
N VAL A 653 14.75 -8.48 19.55
CA VAL A 653 13.56 -9.28 19.23
C VAL A 653 13.01 -10.16 20.39
N SER A 654 13.18 -9.75 21.65
CA SER A 654 12.85 -10.57 22.85
C SER A 654 11.37 -10.97 22.93
N PHE A 655 10.49 -10.19 22.29
CA PHE A 655 9.04 -10.39 22.23
C PHE A 655 8.53 -10.56 20.78
N GLY A 656 9.40 -11.01 19.88
CA GLY A 656 9.15 -11.07 18.43
C GLY A 656 9.18 -9.69 17.76
N LYS A 657 8.77 -9.64 16.48
CA LYS A 657 8.70 -8.40 15.68
C LYS A 657 7.59 -8.47 14.62
N GLY A 658 7.12 -7.32 14.15
CA GLY A 658 6.10 -7.19 13.11
C GLY A 658 4.68 -7.43 13.61
N SER A 659 3.73 -7.68 12.70
CA SER A 659 2.28 -7.77 12.99
C SER A 659 1.85 -8.84 14.00
N ARG A 660 2.76 -9.72 14.44
CA ARG A 660 2.54 -10.78 15.44
C ARG A 660 3.45 -10.65 16.69
N GLN A 661 4.11 -9.51 16.90
CA GLN A 661 4.88 -9.20 18.13
C GLN A 661 3.96 -9.03 19.35
N CYS A 662 4.48 -8.93 20.57
CA CYS A 662 3.68 -8.57 21.75
C CYS A 662 3.02 -7.17 21.62
N VAL A 663 2.13 -6.81 22.55
CA VAL A 663 1.30 -5.59 22.47
C VAL A 663 1.99 -4.42 23.17
N VAL A 664 2.02 -3.23 22.54
CA VAL A 664 2.71 -2.00 22.98
C VAL A 664 1.97 -0.75 22.45
N GLU A 665 2.32 0.42 23.00
CA GLU A 665 1.75 1.78 22.92
C GLU A 665 1.61 2.49 21.54
N GLU A 666 0.77 3.54 21.50
CA GLU A 666 0.54 4.49 20.39
C GLU A 666 1.31 5.83 20.60
N ALA A 667 1.99 6.36 19.58
CA ALA A 667 3.08 7.32 19.75
C ALA A 667 2.75 8.84 19.70
N LEU A 668 1.73 9.29 18.94
CA LEU A 668 1.51 10.73 18.69
C LEU A 668 1.21 11.56 19.98
N PRO A 669 0.29 11.14 20.88
CA PRO A 669 0.01 11.90 22.11
C PRO A 669 1.22 12.00 23.05
N ALA A 670 2.10 10.99 23.03
CA ALA A 670 3.33 11.01 23.81
C ALA A 670 4.33 12.03 23.22
N TRP A 671 4.50 12.06 21.90
CA TRP A 671 5.35 13.03 21.21
C TRP A 671 4.90 14.49 21.45
N ALA A 672 3.59 14.77 21.38
CA ALA A 672 3.07 16.12 21.57
C ALA A 672 3.39 16.65 22.98
N SER A 673 3.13 15.83 24.01
CA SER A 673 3.44 16.15 25.40
C SER A 673 4.95 16.31 25.66
N LEU A 674 5.82 15.53 25.00
CA LEU A 674 7.27 15.67 25.10
C LEU A 674 7.79 16.92 24.36
N SER A 675 7.06 17.40 23.36
CA SER A 675 7.37 18.61 22.58
C SER A 675 6.76 19.89 23.18
N GLY A 676 6.30 19.83 24.44
CA GLY A 676 5.72 20.98 25.15
C GLY A 676 4.32 21.41 24.70
N ILE A 677 3.70 20.69 23.75
CA ILE A 677 2.35 21.01 23.25
C ILE A 677 1.31 20.64 24.31
N GLN A 678 0.45 21.59 24.65
CA GLN A 678 -0.59 21.45 25.67
C GLN A 678 -1.94 21.21 25.00
N LEU A 679 -2.70 20.23 25.51
CA LEU A 679 -4.06 19.89 25.07
C LEU A 679 -5.04 20.13 26.21
N HIS A 680 -6.12 20.86 25.96
CA HIS A 680 -7.11 21.25 26.95
C HIS A 680 -8.50 20.81 26.50
N GLY A 681 -9.05 19.77 27.15
CA GLY A 681 -10.37 19.22 26.83
C GLY A 681 -10.50 18.62 25.42
N VAL A 682 -9.38 18.29 24.76
CA VAL A 682 -9.35 17.74 23.38
C VAL A 682 -8.36 16.57 23.25
N LYS A 683 -8.59 15.72 22.24
CA LYS A 683 -7.76 14.57 21.86
C LYS A 683 -7.61 14.50 20.33
N PHE A 684 -6.55 13.87 19.85
CA PHE A 684 -6.54 13.37 18.47
C PHE A 684 -7.47 12.16 18.37
N ALA A 685 -8.25 12.08 17.29
CA ALA A 685 -9.21 11.02 17.03
C ALA A 685 -9.22 10.66 15.54
N LYS A 686 -9.69 9.44 15.22
CA LYS A 686 -10.09 9.12 13.85
C LYS A 686 -11.58 9.44 13.69
N LEU A 687 -11.89 10.29 12.72
CA LEU A 687 -13.21 10.85 12.42
C LEU A 687 -13.60 10.45 10.99
N GLU A 688 -14.79 10.83 10.53
CA GLU A 688 -15.27 10.47 9.19
C GLU A 688 -14.38 11.07 8.09
N ASN A 689 -13.93 12.32 8.29
CA ASN A 689 -13.03 13.06 7.39
C ASN A 689 -11.54 12.70 7.55
N GLY A 690 -11.18 11.64 8.28
CA GLY A 690 -9.79 11.18 8.43
C GLY A 690 -9.28 11.19 9.88
N THR A 691 -8.15 11.86 10.12
CA THR A 691 -7.62 12.07 11.48
C THR A 691 -7.85 13.53 11.85
N GLY A 692 -8.49 13.79 12.98
CA GLY A 692 -8.87 15.13 13.42
C GLY A 692 -8.71 15.34 14.92
N ILE A 693 -9.17 16.49 15.40
CA ILE A 693 -9.23 16.84 16.82
C ILE A 693 -10.68 16.72 17.28
N ALA A 694 -10.91 16.01 18.39
CA ALA A 694 -12.23 15.87 19.00
C ALA A 694 -12.23 16.29 20.47
N ALA A 695 -13.33 16.86 20.94
CA ALA A 695 -13.51 17.22 22.35
C ALA A 695 -13.59 15.97 23.27
N THR A 696 -13.18 16.16 24.52
CA THR A 696 -13.22 15.15 25.60
C THR A 696 -14.05 15.56 26.80
N GLU A 697 -14.60 16.78 26.78
CA GLU A 697 -15.44 17.37 27.81
C GLU A 697 -16.25 18.51 27.18
N ASP A 698 -17.43 18.78 27.71
CA ASP A 698 -18.26 19.92 27.32
C ASP A 698 -17.56 21.25 27.66
N GLN A 699 -17.46 22.16 26.69
CA GLN A 699 -16.73 23.43 26.78
C GLN A 699 -17.52 24.56 26.13
N GLU A 700 -17.52 25.72 26.78
CA GLU A 700 -18.16 26.95 26.31
C GLU A 700 -17.18 28.11 26.47
N ASN A 701 -17.13 29.00 25.48
CA ASN A 701 -16.25 30.16 25.55
C ASN A 701 -16.82 31.25 26.47
N SER A 702 -15.97 31.95 27.23
CA SER A 702 -16.43 32.89 28.28
C SER A 702 -16.13 34.34 27.92
N VAL A 703 -17.08 35.24 28.19
CA VAL A 703 -16.98 36.70 27.91
C VAL A 703 -15.85 37.41 28.71
N GLN A 704 -15.10 36.68 29.54
CA GLN A 704 -14.01 37.22 30.36
C GLN A 704 -12.62 36.63 30.00
N GLU A 705 -12.57 35.43 29.42
CA GLU A 705 -11.34 34.72 29.08
C GLU A 705 -11.60 33.71 27.95
N ALA A 706 -10.79 33.76 26.90
CA ALA A 706 -10.95 32.92 25.71
C ALA A 706 -10.51 31.47 25.99
N ARG A 707 -11.37 30.49 25.65
CA ARG A 707 -11.09 29.07 25.91
C ARG A 707 -10.09 28.51 24.89
N ILE A 708 -8.83 28.46 25.29
CA ILE A 708 -7.75 27.77 24.57
C ILE A 708 -7.98 26.25 24.65
N LEU A 709 -7.92 25.58 23.49
CA LEU A 709 -8.04 24.13 23.30
C LEU A 709 -6.67 23.47 23.10
N MET A 710 -5.73 24.16 22.44
CA MET A 710 -4.35 23.73 22.26
C MET A 710 -3.39 24.92 22.33
N LYS A 711 -2.20 24.72 22.91
CA LYS A 711 -1.10 25.70 22.92
C LYS A 711 0.21 25.04 22.47
N VAL A 712 0.83 25.60 21.44
CA VAL A 712 2.06 25.09 20.77
C VAL A 712 3.21 26.10 20.95
N PRO A 713 4.35 25.69 21.53
CA PRO A 713 5.51 26.57 21.73
C PRO A 713 6.03 27.25 20.45
N PRO A 714 6.57 28.48 20.51
CA PRO A 714 7.09 29.21 19.35
C PRO A 714 8.24 28.49 18.64
N ASP A 715 9.07 27.74 19.36
CA ASP A 715 10.17 26.95 18.79
C ASP A 715 9.69 25.67 18.07
N MET A 716 8.43 25.28 18.27
CA MET A 716 7.76 24.22 17.53
C MET A 716 7.02 24.72 16.29
N VAL A 717 6.74 26.03 16.16
CA VAL A 717 6.17 26.63 14.94
C VAL A 717 7.23 26.66 13.85
N LEU A 718 6.97 26.05 12.69
CA LEU A 718 7.91 25.98 11.58
C LEU A 718 7.67 27.13 10.59
N SER A 719 8.40 28.22 10.80
CA SER A 719 8.36 29.45 10.01
C SER A 719 9.73 29.73 9.37
N LEU A 720 9.82 30.76 8.53
CA LEU A 720 11.10 31.20 7.95
C LEU A 720 12.16 31.51 9.03
N GLU A 721 11.76 32.11 10.16
CA GLU A 721 12.69 32.43 11.25
C GLU A 721 13.17 31.18 11.99
N THR A 722 12.29 30.22 12.29
CA THR A 722 12.68 29.01 13.02
C THR A 722 13.47 28.04 12.14
N VAL A 723 13.19 27.95 10.83
CA VAL A 723 14.06 27.22 9.87
C VAL A 723 15.46 27.84 9.82
N HIS A 724 15.58 29.17 9.70
CA HIS A 724 16.89 29.84 9.82
C HIS A 724 17.49 29.76 11.24
N GLY A 725 16.66 29.49 12.26
CA GLY A 725 17.07 29.08 13.61
C GLY A 725 17.81 27.75 13.58
N TYR A 726 17.15 26.68 13.11
CA TYR A 726 17.74 25.35 12.99
C TYR A 726 19.00 25.32 12.11
N ALA A 727 19.04 26.10 11.02
CA ALA A 727 20.20 26.23 10.14
C ALA A 727 21.46 26.86 10.80
N LYS A 728 21.33 27.45 12.01
CA LYS A 728 22.51 27.87 12.80
C LYS A 728 23.21 26.68 13.44
N SER A 729 22.46 25.63 13.79
CA SER A 729 22.94 24.38 14.40
C SER A 729 23.14 23.24 13.40
N ASP A 730 22.33 23.16 12.35
CA ASP A 730 22.44 22.14 11.30
C ASP A 730 23.16 22.72 10.07
N ARG A 731 24.38 22.25 9.83
CA ARG A 731 25.19 22.63 8.66
C ARG A 731 24.58 22.15 7.34
N TYR A 732 23.93 20.98 7.33
CA TYR A 732 23.46 20.30 6.13
C TYR A 732 22.25 21.05 5.58
N LEU A 733 21.29 21.37 6.46
CA LEU A 733 20.17 22.27 6.16
C LEU A 733 20.66 23.62 5.63
N ARG A 734 21.67 24.22 6.28
CA ARG A 734 22.23 25.51 5.86
C ARG A 734 22.87 25.46 4.46
N GLU A 735 23.67 24.43 4.18
CA GLU A 735 24.34 24.25 2.89
C GLU A 735 23.32 24.20 1.73
N VAL A 736 22.15 23.57 1.91
CA VAL A 736 21.08 23.52 0.89
C VAL A 736 20.34 24.86 0.77
N LEU A 737 20.01 25.52 1.90
CA LEU A 737 19.37 26.84 1.88
C LEU A 737 20.27 27.91 1.23
N GLU A 738 21.58 27.85 1.48
CA GLU A 738 22.57 28.75 0.85
C GLU A 738 22.71 28.46 -0.66
N ALA A 739 22.74 27.19 -1.08
CA ALA A 739 22.84 26.80 -2.49
C ALA A 739 21.62 27.23 -3.33
N LEU A 740 20.41 27.18 -2.77
CA LEU A 740 19.17 27.57 -3.46
C LEU A 740 19.00 29.09 -3.67
N GLY A 741 19.82 29.90 -2.99
CA GLY A 741 19.77 31.35 -3.04
C GLY A 741 18.41 31.90 -2.59
N ASP A 742 17.79 32.74 -3.41
CA ASP A 742 16.57 33.46 -3.03
C ASP A 742 15.36 32.56 -2.78
N PHE A 743 15.30 31.35 -3.37
CA PHE A 743 14.22 30.39 -3.06
C PHE A 743 14.29 29.92 -1.60
N GLY A 744 15.49 29.59 -1.12
CA GLY A 744 15.77 29.23 0.28
C GLY A 744 15.64 30.39 1.28
N ARG A 745 15.33 31.60 0.81
CA ARG A 745 15.00 32.79 1.63
C ARG A 745 13.50 33.09 1.68
N THR A 746 12.67 32.35 0.92
CA THR A 746 11.21 32.44 1.02
C THR A 746 10.70 31.49 2.10
N ALA A 747 9.58 31.82 2.77
CA ALA A 747 8.99 30.95 3.79
C ALA A 747 8.67 29.55 3.23
N ARG A 748 7.98 29.47 2.09
CA ARG A 748 7.71 28.20 1.39
C ARG A 748 8.99 27.44 1.08
N GLY A 749 9.94 28.05 0.37
CA GLY A 749 11.17 27.37 -0.04
C GLY A 749 12.02 26.88 1.14
N ALA A 750 12.12 27.68 2.21
CA ALA A 750 12.82 27.28 3.43
C ALA A 750 12.14 26.09 4.13
N ILE A 751 10.81 26.09 4.24
CA ILE A 751 10.05 25.02 4.90
C ILE A 751 10.06 23.72 4.08
N LEU A 752 9.90 23.80 2.75
CA LEU A 752 10.03 22.62 1.86
C LEU A 752 11.42 21.96 1.98
N VAL A 753 12.48 22.77 1.96
CA VAL A 753 13.87 22.30 2.14
C VAL A 753 14.07 21.67 3.50
N PHE A 754 13.50 22.25 4.56
CA PHE A 754 13.54 21.68 5.90
C PHE A 754 12.85 20.30 5.96
N LEU A 755 11.63 20.17 5.41
CA LEU A 755 10.91 18.89 5.37
C LEU A 755 11.72 17.82 4.61
N LEU A 756 12.20 18.14 3.39
CA LEU A 756 13.03 17.25 2.57
C LEU A 756 14.32 16.81 3.31
N CYS A 757 14.99 17.75 3.97
CA CYS A 757 16.16 17.46 4.79
C CYS A 757 15.82 16.51 5.94
N HIS A 758 14.78 16.79 6.73
CA HIS A 758 14.40 15.95 7.87
C HIS A 758 13.87 14.56 7.48
N ILE A 759 13.25 14.42 6.30
CA ILE A 759 12.96 13.11 5.67
C ILE A 759 14.28 12.38 5.38
N THR A 760 15.22 13.03 4.69
CA THR A 760 16.55 12.46 4.37
C THR A 760 17.30 12.00 5.62
N TYR A 761 17.21 12.76 6.73
CA TYR A 761 17.85 12.41 8.01
C TYR A 761 17.25 11.17 8.69
N HIS A 762 16.16 10.60 8.15
CA HIS A 762 15.50 9.38 8.62
C HIS A 762 15.62 8.19 7.66
N SER A 763 16.13 8.40 6.45
CA SER A 763 16.52 7.35 5.53
C SER A 763 17.83 6.66 5.99
N ASP A 764 18.04 5.41 5.57
CA ASP A 764 19.30 4.66 5.78
C ASP A 764 20.42 5.22 4.88
N THR A 765 20.89 6.42 5.23
CA THR A 765 21.99 7.17 4.60
C THR A 765 23.35 6.53 4.86
N LYS A 766 24.30 6.68 3.92
CA LYS A 766 25.62 5.99 4.00
C LYS A 766 26.52 6.57 5.10
N GLU A 767 26.39 7.86 5.40
CA GLU A 767 26.93 8.48 6.61
C GLU A 767 25.81 9.23 7.34
N LYS A 768 25.96 9.47 8.66
CA LYS A 768 24.97 10.24 9.42
C LYS A 768 24.94 11.70 8.96
N VAL A 769 23.92 12.05 8.17
CA VAL A 769 23.59 13.41 7.73
C VAL A 769 22.57 14.05 8.68
N GLY A 770 22.68 15.35 8.91
CA GLY A 770 21.69 16.16 9.63
C GLY A 770 21.68 16.07 11.16
N VAL A 771 20.83 16.91 11.77
CA VAL A 771 20.54 17.00 13.20
C VAL A 771 19.07 16.64 13.44
N VAL A 772 18.82 15.62 14.25
CA VAL A 772 17.45 15.21 14.61
C VAL A 772 16.88 16.16 15.67
N ASN A 773 15.71 16.72 15.41
CA ASN A 773 14.93 17.60 16.31
C ASN A 773 13.51 17.02 16.52
N PRO A 774 12.58 17.64 17.28
CA PRO A 774 11.23 17.10 17.45
C PRO A 774 10.44 16.96 16.14
N TRP A 775 10.64 17.88 15.19
CA TRP A 775 10.02 17.87 13.85
C TRP A 775 10.36 16.63 13.02
N SER A 776 11.57 16.09 13.16
CA SER A 776 11.97 14.79 12.58
C SER A 776 11.01 13.65 12.91
N GLU A 777 10.45 13.64 14.12
CA GLU A 777 9.45 12.65 14.52
C GLU A 777 8.04 13.08 14.10
N TYR A 778 7.74 14.39 14.08
CA TYR A 778 6.42 14.90 13.66
C TYR A 778 6.04 14.51 12.23
N ILE A 779 7.00 14.61 11.29
CA ILE A 779 6.79 14.28 9.87
C ILE A 779 6.25 12.85 9.69
N LYS A 780 6.54 11.93 10.62
CA LYS A 780 6.08 10.53 10.59
C LYS A 780 4.60 10.35 10.97
N PHE A 781 3.97 11.38 11.54
CA PHE A 781 2.53 11.42 11.85
C PHE A 781 1.72 12.12 10.77
N LEU A 782 2.36 12.78 9.79
CA LEU A 782 1.68 13.35 8.64
C LEU A 782 1.06 12.23 7.77
N PRO A 783 -0.08 12.47 7.09
CA PRO A 783 -0.65 11.51 6.16
C PRO A 783 0.33 11.13 5.05
N ARG A 784 0.43 9.82 4.75
CA ARG A 784 1.23 9.31 3.63
C ARG A 784 0.54 9.49 2.29
N GLU A 785 -0.79 9.45 2.32
CA GLU A 785 -1.67 9.77 1.19
C GLU A 785 -2.24 11.16 1.49
N ILE A 786 -1.99 12.12 0.59
CA ILE A 786 -2.52 13.49 0.67
C ILE A 786 -3.32 13.71 -0.61
N PRO A 787 -4.65 13.95 -0.55
CA PRO A 787 -5.53 13.85 -1.71
C PRO A 787 -5.47 15.05 -2.68
N LEU A 788 -4.32 15.74 -2.77
CA LEU A 788 -4.15 16.86 -3.70
C LEU A 788 -4.08 16.35 -5.16
N PRO A 789 -4.65 17.06 -6.14
CA PRO A 789 -4.59 16.70 -7.56
C PRO A 789 -3.20 16.41 -8.13
N THR A 790 -2.16 17.05 -7.57
CA THR A 790 -0.75 16.80 -7.93
C THR A 790 -0.23 15.41 -7.53
N LEU A 791 -1.02 14.62 -6.80
CA LEU A 791 -0.76 13.25 -6.36
C LEU A 791 -1.93 12.30 -6.71
N TRP A 792 -2.73 12.65 -7.73
CA TRP A 792 -3.75 11.77 -8.30
C TRP A 792 -3.14 10.82 -9.34
N MET A 793 -3.86 9.74 -9.64
CA MET A 793 -3.51 8.79 -10.71
C MET A 793 -3.72 9.45 -12.09
N GLU A 794 -3.10 8.93 -13.16
CA GLU A 794 -3.22 9.53 -14.49
C GLU A 794 -4.68 9.53 -15.01
N ASP A 795 -5.44 8.47 -14.73
CA ASP A 795 -6.87 8.39 -15.05
C ASP A 795 -7.70 9.45 -14.28
N GLU A 796 -7.46 9.60 -12.98
CA GLU A 796 -8.09 10.64 -12.15
C GLU A 796 -7.75 12.06 -12.62
N ALA A 797 -6.52 12.29 -13.05
CA ALA A 797 -6.10 13.57 -13.64
C ALA A 797 -6.75 13.79 -15.03
N ALA A 798 -6.96 12.73 -15.82
CA ALA A 798 -7.66 12.81 -17.10
C ALA A 798 -9.13 13.22 -16.94
N LEU A 799 -9.81 12.78 -15.87
CA LEU A 799 -11.20 13.16 -15.55
C LEU A 799 -11.39 14.66 -15.30
N LEU A 800 -10.32 15.41 -14.99
CA LEU A 800 -10.35 16.87 -14.92
C LEU A 800 -10.54 17.54 -16.29
N TYR A 801 -10.55 16.80 -17.41
CA TYR A 801 -10.80 17.36 -18.75
C TYR A 801 -12.08 18.23 -18.79
N GLY A 802 -11.92 19.49 -19.22
CA GLY A 802 -12.97 20.50 -19.26
C GLY A 802 -13.13 21.32 -17.98
N THR A 803 -12.58 20.90 -16.83
CA THR A 803 -12.62 21.69 -15.58
C THR A 803 -11.60 22.82 -15.58
N SER A 804 -11.84 23.89 -14.82
CA SER A 804 -10.84 24.96 -14.58
C SER A 804 -9.61 24.46 -13.80
N LEU A 805 -9.78 23.40 -13.02
CA LEU A 805 -8.74 22.80 -12.19
C LEU A 805 -7.63 22.13 -13.03
N ARG A 806 -7.93 21.60 -14.22
CA ARG A 806 -6.95 20.91 -15.07
C ARG A 806 -5.74 21.81 -15.40
N ASP A 807 -6.00 22.99 -15.95
CA ASP A 807 -4.96 23.97 -16.32
C ASP A 807 -4.06 24.32 -15.12
N ALA A 808 -4.66 24.51 -13.94
CA ALA A 808 -3.92 24.84 -12.72
C ALA A 808 -3.04 23.68 -12.22
N VAL A 809 -3.49 22.43 -12.38
CA VAL A 809 -2.73 21.24 -12.03
C VAL A 809 -1.57 21.02 -13.01
N GLU A 810 -1.81 21.07 -14.32
CA GLU A 810 -0.75 20.95 -15.34
C GLU A 810 0.34 22.03 -15.14
N GLN A 811 -0.05 23.29 -14.95
CA GLN A 811 0.88 24.39 -14.64
C GLN A 811 1.66 24.15 -13.34
N LYS A 812 1.01 23.59 -12.31
CA LYS A 812 1.65 23.26 -11.03
C LYS A 812 2.66 22.13 -11.16
N HIS A 813 2.41 21.13 -12.02
CA HIS A 813 3.41 20.09 -12.33
C HIS A 813 4.65 20.69 -13.02
N THR A 814 4.47 21.51 -14.07
CA THR A 814 5.60 22.18 -14.75
C THR A 814 6.40 23.09 -13.81
N ALA A 815 5.72 23.79 -12.91
CA ALA A 815 6.37 24.62 -11.89
C ALA A 815 7.17 23.77 -10.87
N LEU A 816 6.60 22.67 -10.38
CA LEU A 816 7.29 21.75 -9.46
C LEU A 816 8.50 21.07 -10.11
N GLU A 817 8.40 20.68 -11.39
CA GLU A 817 9.50 20.09 -12.15
C GLU A 817 10.65 21.09 -12.31
N SER A 818 10.31 22.35 -12.63
CA SER A 818 11.27 23.46 -12.71
C SER A 818 11.92 23.78 -11.35
N GLU A 819 11.18 23.67 -10.25
CA GLU A 819 11.72 23.79 -8.88
C GLU A 819 12.64 22.63 -8.52
N PHE A 820 12.29 21.40 -8.91
CA PHE A 820 13.09 20.20 -8.67
C PHE A 820 14.40 20.21 -9.45
N GLU A 821 14.38 20.58 -10.74
CA GLU A 821 15.59 20.70 -11.56
C GLU A 821 16.50 21.84 -11.08
N ARG A 822 15.92 22.93 -10.55
CA ARG A 822 16.67 23.98 -9.84
C ARG A 822 17.30 23.46 -8.55
N LEU A 823 16.57 22.66 -7.75
CA LEU A 823 17.09 22.02 -6.54
C LEU A 823 18.25 21.08 -6.86
N ARG A 824 18.10 20.24 -7.89
CA ARG A 824 19.14 19.33 -8.39
C ARG A 824 20.39 20.11 -8.80
N THR A 825 20.26 21.07 -9.71
CA THR A 825 21.37 21.86 -10.25
C THR A 825 22.07 22.70 -9.16
N ALA A 826 21.33 23.28 -8.22
CA ALA A 826 21.92 24.04 -7.11
C ALA A 826 22.74 23.15 -6.15
N THR A 827 22.19 21.98 -5.80
CA THR A 827 22.76 21.09 -4.77
C THR A 827 23.71 20.02 -5.32
N GLU A 828 23.85 19.88 -6.64
CA GLU A 828 24.83 19.00 -7.29
C GLU A 828 26.27 19.28 -6.81
N SER A 829 26.58 20.54 -6.49
CA SER A 829 27.87 20.99 -5.94
C SER A 829 28.05 20.75 -4.43
N VAL A 830 26.99 20.41 -3.69
CA VAL A 830 27.02 20.17 -2.25
C VAL A 830 27.39 18.69 -2.01
N PRO A 831 28.56 18.37 -1.41
CA PRO A 831 29.10 17.00 -1.45
C PRO A 831 28.23 15.91 -0.84
N TRP A 832 27.39 16.24 0.16
CA TRP A 832 26.48 15.27 0.77
C TRP A 832 25.19 15.09 -0.03
N CYS A 833 24.65 16.16 -0.64
CA CYS A 833 23.50 16.07 -1.55
C CYS A 833 23.86 15.25 -2.79
N ASN A 834 25.03 15.53 -3.39
CA ASN A 834 25.55 14.75 -4.51
C ASN A 834 25.54 13.24 -4.20
N ARG A 835 25.94 12.84 -2.98
CA ARG A 835 26.00 11.44 -2.56
C ARG A 835 24.65 10.82 -2.14
N GLU A 836 23.88 11.46 -1.28
CA GLU A 836 22.64 10.86 -0.73
C GLU A 836 21.39 11.13 -1.59
N TRP A 837 21.43 12.09 -2.52
CA TRP A 837 20.31 12.43 -3.41
C TRP A 837 20.58 12.12 -4.89
N TRP A 838 21.78 12.41 -5.42
CA TRP A 838 22.02 12.47 -6.87
C TRP A 838 22.95 11.39 -7.45
N ASP A 839 23.60 10.58 -6.61
CA ASP A 839 24.52 9.51 -7.03
C ASP A 839 23.77 8.35 -7.68
N VAL A 840 24.29 7.81 -8.80
CA VAL A 840 23.59 6.81 -9.62
C VAL A 840 23.53 5.42 -8.96
N GLU A 841 24.35 5.14 -7.95
CA GLU A 841 24.31 3.90 -7.15
C GLU A 841 23.65 4.08 -5.78
N THR A 842 23.43 5.31 -5.30
CA THR A 842 23.03 5.58 -3.90
C THR A 842 22.01 6.69 -3.65
N GLY A 843 21.81 7.58 -4.62
CA GLY A 843 20.80 8.65 -4.57
C GLY A 843 19.41 8.11 -4.90
N ASN A 844 18.45 8.37 -4.01
CA ASN A 844 17.06 7.91 -4.16
C ASN A 844 16.06 9.06 -4.27
N LEU A 845 16.51 10.32 -4.43
CA LEU A 845 15.62 11.48 -4.43
C LEU A 845 14.99 11.71 -5.81
N GLY A 846 13.70 11.40 -5.96
CA GLY A 846 12.94 11.58 -7.19
C GLY A 846 12.06 12.83 -7.21
N PHE A 847 11.45 13.10 -8.37
CA PHE A 847 10.47 14.17 -8.53
C PHE A 847 9.20 13.95 -7.68
N GLU A 848 8.81 12.68 -7.49
CA GLU A 848 7.68 12.29 -6.65
C GLU A 848 7.87 12.69 -5.17
N ASP A 849 9.08 12.56 -4.63
CA ASP A 849 9.38 13.04 -3.28
C ASP A 849 9.19 14.56 -3.15
N TRP A 850 9.54 15.33 -4.19
CA TRP A 850 9.33 16.77 -4.21
C TRP A 850 7.84 17.14 -4.31
N LYS A 851 7.05 16.39 -5.09
CA LYS A 851 5.58 16.52 -5.12
C LYS A 851 4.96 16.20 -3.76
N ILE A 852 5.43 15.17 -3.06
CA ILE A 852 5.00 14.81 -1.71
C ILE A 852 5.36 15.92 -0.71
N VAL A 853 6.56 16.49 -0.78
CA VAL A 853 6.99 17.59 0.10
C VAL A 853 6.20 18.88 -0.15
N ASP A 854 5.88 19.21 -1.41
CA ASP A 854 4.95 20.31 -1.72
C ASP A 854 3.55 20.05 -1.19
N ALA A 855 3.04 18.82 -1.30
CA ALA A 855 1.72 18.46 -0.78
C ALA A 855 1.65 18.52 0.75
N MET A 856 2.68 18.00 1.45
CA MET A 856 2.81 18.09 2.91
C MET A 856 2.81 19.53 3.42
N TYR A 857 3.44 20.46 2.68
CA TYR A 857 3.39 21.88 2.99
C TYR A 857 2.03 22.49 2.63
N ARG A 858 1.58 22.35 1.38
CA ARG A 858 0.45 23.09 0.81
C ARG A 858 -0.89 22.77 1.48
N SER A 859 -1.10 21.52 1.90
CA SER A 859 -2.33 21.13 2.60
C SER A 859 -2.35 21.49 4.09
N ARG A 860 -1.27 22.05 4.66
CA ARG A 860 -1.05 22.22 6.12
C ARG A 860 -0.42 23.54 6.55
N ALA A 861 0.09 24.34 5.61
CA ALA A 861 0.63 25.66 5.90
C ALA A 861 -0.51 26.64 6.24
N LEU A 862 -0.34 27.36 7.35
CA LEU A 862 -1.25 28.38 7.84
C LEU A 862 -0.60 29.76 7.68
N ASP A 863 -1.40 30.81 7.51
CA ASP A 863 -0.92 32.18 7.67
C ASP A 863 -1.14 32.61 9.13
N LEU A 864 -0.19 32.25 10.00
CA LEU A 864 -0.34 32.41 11.45
C LEU A 864 -0.22 33.89 11.83
N PRO A 865 -1.21 34.51 12.51
CA PRO A 865 -1.18 35.94 12.83
C PRO A 865 0.10 36.40 13.53
N GLY A 866 0.78 37.39 12.95
CA GLY A 866 2.06 37.92 13.44
C GLY A 866 3.32 37.12 13.05
N THR A 867 3.20 35.87 12.59
CA THR A 867 4.31 35.05 12.09
C THR A 867 4.32 34.93 10.56
N GLY A 868 3.14 34.99 9.94
CA GLY A 868 2.95 34.73 8.51
C GLY A 868 2.93 33.23 8.19
N HIS A 869 3.25 32.87 6.95
CA HIS A 869 3.30 31.48 6.48
C HIS A 869 4.19 30.58 7.35
N ALA A 870 3.56 29.60 8.01
CA ALA A 870 4.21 28.61 8.85
C ALA A 870 3.43 27.28 8.85
N MET A 871 4.07 26.19 9.27
CA MET A 871 3.38 24.96 9.68
C MET A 871 3.36 24.89 11.21
N VAL A 872 2.18 24.65 11.80
CA VAL A 872 2.00 24.55 13.25
C VAL A 872 1.61 23.11 13.60
N PRO A 873 2.47 22.34 14.29
CA PRO A 873 2.22 20.93 14.54
C PRO A 873 1.04 20.76 15.49
N CYS A 874 0.29 19.68 15.29
CA CYS A 874 -0.97 19.34 15.95
C CYS A 874 -2.15 20.29 15.67
N VAL A 875 -1.92 21.59 15.41
CA VAL A 875 -2.95 22.51 14.92
C VAL A 875 -3.29 22.21 13.45
N ASP A 876 -2.30 21.78 12.66
CA ASP A 876 -2.48 21.24 11.30
C ASP A 876 -3.20 19.86 11.24
N MET A 877 -3.80 19.44 12.36
CA MET A 877 -4.72 18.28 12.44
C MET A 877 -6.17 18.72 12.75
N ALA A 878 -6.48 20.02 12.78
CA ALA A 878 -7.84 20.51 12.80
C ALA A 878 -8.40 20.55 11.37
N ASN A 879 -9.53 19.89 11.12
CA ASN A 879 -10.16 19.83 9.80
C ASN A 879 -10.92 21.12 9.45
N HIS A 880 -11.30 21.26 8.18
CA HIS A 880 -12.02 22.44 7.71
C HIS A 880 -13.51 22.44 8.07
N ALA A 881 -14.03 23.62 8.41
CA ALA A 881 -15.41 24.03 8.17
C ALA A 881 -15.46 25.53 7.84
N SER A 882 -16.55 25.99 7.21
CA SER A 882 -16.73 27.38 6.79
C SER A 882 -17.78 28.13 7.64
N GLY A 883 -17.73 29.47 7.63
CA GLY A 883 -18.81 30.33 8.12
C GLY A 883 -19.20 30.13 9.59
N GLU A 884 -20.36 29.50 9.81
CA GLU A 884 -20.89 29.20 11.15
C GLU A 884 -20.43 27.84 11.71
N ASP A 885 -20.06 26.88 10.86
CA ASP A 885 -19.64 25.54 11.30
C ASP A 885 -18.15 25.48 11.68
N THR A 886 -17.39 26.54 11.38
CA THR A 886 -16.07 26.80 11.97
C THR A 886 -16.17 26.93 13.49
N ILE A 887 -15.58 26.00 14.24
CA ILE A 887 -15.64 25.99 15.71
C ILE A 887 -14.51 26.81 16.35
N ALA A 888 -13.30 26.73 15.81
CA ALA A 888 -12.08 27.29 16.40
C ALA A 888 -11.36 28.30 15.48
N LEU A 889 -10.44 29.06 16.09
CA LEU A 889 -9.51 29.96 15.42
C LEU A 889 -8.08 29.65 15.87
N TYR A 890 -7.11 29.86 14.98
CA TYR A 890 -5.69 29.88 15.35
C TYR A 890 -5.20 31.32 15.48
N GLU A 891 -4.56 31.63 16.60
CA GLU A 891 -3.95 32.94 16.89
C GLU A 891 -2.55 32.76 17.49
N THR A 892 -1.84 33.86 17.70
CA THR A 892 -0.56 33.91 18.43
C THR A 892 -0.77 34.66 19.74
N ASP A 893 -0.42 34.05 20.87
CA ASP A 893 -0.59 34.67 22.18
C ASP A 893 0.52 35.68 22.56
N THR A 894 0.36 36.35 23.70
CA THR A 894 1.31 37.39 24.17
C THR A 894 2.73 36.89 24.44
N ASP A 895 2.89 35.57 24.59
CA ASP A 895 4.17 34.91 24.83
C ASP A 895 4.75 34.33 23.51
N GLY A 896 4.07 34.52 22.39
CA GLY A 896 4.47 34.07 21.05
C GLY A 896 4.05 32.65 20.67
N ASN A 897 3.22 31.98 21.48
CA ASN A 897 2.78 30.60 21.19
C ASN A 897 1.63 30.61 20.19
N ALA A 898 1.63 29.64 19.27
CA ALA A 898 0.44 29.39 18.45
C ALA A 898 -0.63 28.72 19.33
N VAL A 899 -1.83 29.29 19.35
CA VAL A 899 -2.97 28.81 20.15
C VAL A 899 -4.16 28.49 19.26
N LEU A 900 -4.79 27.33 19.51
CA LEU A 900 -6.10 27.00 18.96
C LEU A 900 -7.14 27.37 20.01
N GLN A 901 -7.95 28.38 19.75
CA GLN A 901 -9.01 28.86 20.65
C GLN A 901 -10.41 28.55 20.11
N LEU A 902 -11.34 28.25 21.01
CA LEU A 902 -12.77 28.17 20.67
C LEU A 902 -13.27 29.57 20.25
N ARG A 903 -14.10 29.65 19.20
CA ARG A 903 -14.70 30.93 18.77
C ARG A 903 -15.62 31.51 19.84
N TRP A 904 -15.86 32.82 19.75
CA TRP A 904 -16.95 33.47 20.47
C TRP A 904 -18.30 32.87 20.04
N ASP A 905 -19.25 32.81 20.97
CA ASP A 905 -20.60 32.24 20.80
C ASP A 905 -20.69 30.76 20.38
N LYS A 906 -19.57 30.01 20.36
CA LYS A 906 -19.55 28.55 20.12
C LYS A 906 -19.43 27.74 21.41
N LYS A 907 -19.95 26.51 21.35
CA LYS A 907 -19.85 25.46 22.37
C LYS A 907 -19.37 24.16 21.72
N LEU A 908 -18.69 23.33 22.50
CA LEU A 908 -18.29 21.98 22.17
C LEU A 908 -18.90 21.04 23.21
N HIS A 909 -19.39 19.88 22.79
CA HIS A 909 -19.81 18.77 23.64
C HIS A 909 -18.79 17.61 23.57
N GLU A 910 -18.80 16.70 24.56
CA GLU A 910 -17.92 15.52 24.51
C GLU A 910 -18.17 14.67 23.24
N GLY A 911 -17.19 14.66 22.34
CA GLY A 911 -17.23 13.93 21.07
C GLY A 911 -17.22 14.80 19.82
N ASP A 912 -17.57 16.09 19.94
CA ASP A 912 -17.62 17.02 18.80
C ASP A 912 -16.24 17.25 18.14
N GLU A 913 -16.23 17.48 16.83
CA GLU A 913 -15.03 17.80 16.06
C GLU A 913 -14.63 19.28 16.21
N VAL A 914 -13.33 19.55 16.32
CA VAL A 914 -12.77 20.90 16.42
C VAL A 914 -12.27 21.35 15.05
N THR A 915 -13.08 22.13 14.34
CA THR A 915 -12.84 22.62 12.98
C THR A 915 -12.24 24.03 12.95
N ILE A 916 -11.54 24.38 11.87
CA ILE A 916 -11.03 25.73 11.57
C ILE A 916 -11.36 26.15 10.13
N THR A 917 -11.35 27.44 9.82
CA THR A 917 -11.47 27.88 8.42
C THR A 917 -10.12 27.85 7.72
N TYR A 918 -10.13 27.39 6.47
CA TYR A 918 -8.99 27.40 5.55
C TYR A 918 -9.06 28.62 4.59
N GLY A 919 -10.09 29.47 4.68
CA GLY A 919 -10.37 30.61 3.79
C GLY A 919 -11.76 30.50 3.15
N ASP A 920 -12.76 31.13 3.77
CA ASP A 920 -14.17 31.04 3.35
C ASP A 920 -14.41 31.60 1.93
N GLU A 921 -13.53 32.47 1.43
CA GLU A 921 -13.61 33.10 0.11
C GLU A 921 -13.17 32.19 -1.08
N LYS A 922 -12.65 30.99 -0.81
CA LYS A 922 -12.04 30.13 -1.82
C LYS A 922 -13.07 29.49 -2.76
N GLY A 923 -12.64 29.25 -3.99
CA GLY A 923 -13.43 28.55 -5.01
C GLY A 923 -13.41 27.03 -4.84
N ALA A 924 -14.39 26.33 -5.42
CA ALA A 924 -14.45 24.87 -5.40
C ALA A 924 -13.17 24.23 -5.96
N SER A 925 -12.64 24.76 -7.07
CA SER A 925 -11.37 24.31 -7.65
C SER A 925 -10.16 24.63 -6.77
N GLU A 926 -10.13 25.77 -6.07
CA GLU A 926 -9.04 26.13 -5.14
C GLU A 926 -9.02 25.22 -3.89
N MET A 927 -10.18 24.87 -3.35
CA MET A 927 -10.27 23.95 -2.20
C MET A 927 -9.75 22.55 -2.54
N ILE A 928 -10.14 22.03 -3.71
CA ILE A 928 -9.63 20.76 -4.22
C ILE A 928 -8.13 20.87 -4.55
N PHE A 929 -7.70 21.95 -5.19
CA PHE A 929 -6.29 22.18 -5.55
C PHE A 929 -5.37 22.20 -4.33
N SER A 930 -5.67 23.06 -3.33
CA SER A 930 -4.78 23.31 -2.20
C SER A 930 -4.94 22.32 -1.04
N TYR A 931 -6.13 21.71 -0.87
CA TYR A 931 -6.41 20.83 0.28
C TYR A 931 -6.93 19.43 -0.08
N GLY A 932 -7.32 19.17 -1.34
CA GLY A 932 -7.68 17.83 -1.80
C GLY A 932 -9.05 17.32 -1.37
N PHE A 933 -9.96 18.22 -1.02
CA PHE A 933 -11.36 17.90 -0.73
C PHE A 933 -12.28 19.02 -1.24
N LEU A 934 -13.58 18.73 -1.30
CA LEU A 934 -14.64 19.71 -1.55
C LEU A 934 -15.63 19.71 -0.37
N GLU A 935 -16.11 20.87 0.03
CA GLU A 935 -17.04 21.01 1.15
C GLU A 935 -18.44 20.50 0.77
N GLN A 936 -19.07 19.67 1.61
CA GLN A 936 -20.39 19.07 1.31
C GLN A 936 -21.53 20.10 1.20
N SER A 937 -21.34 21.30 1.75
CA SER A 937 -22.26 22.44 1.69
C SER A 937 -22.15 23.23 0.37
N ALA A 938 -21.13 22.99 -0.46
CA ALA A 938 -20.81 23.80 -1.63
C ALA A 938 -21.90 23.70 -2.71
N ASN A 939 -22.66 24.79 -2.87
CA ASN A 939 -23.81 24.89 -3.78
C ASN A 939 -23.51 25.62 -5.11
N ASN A 940 -22.34 26.27 -5.23
CA ASN A 940 -21.84 26.89 -6.44
C ASN A 940 -20.29 26.86 -6.45
N ALA A 941 -19.63 27.07 -7.59
CA ALA A 941 -18.16 27.03 -7.67
C ALA A 941 -17.44 28.21 -6.97
N ARG A 942 -18.17 29.24 -6.57
CA ARG A 942 -17.77 30.56 -6.03
C ARG A 942 -16.92 31.41 -6.98
N GLN A 943 -15.80 30.86 -7.45
CA GLN A 943 -14.92 31.48 -8.44
C GLN A 943 -14.17 30.43 -9.25
N ILE A 944 -13.91 30.73 -10.52
CA ILE A 944 -13.03 29.98 -11.43
C ILE A 944 -12.10 30.92 -12.19
N PHE A 945 -11.00 30.39 -12.71
CA PHE A 945 -10.11 31.08 -13.65
C PHE A 945 -10.04 30.26 -14.94
N LEU A 946 -10.18 30.92 -16.09
CA LEU A 946 -10.11 30.27 -17.41
C LEU A 946 -8.95 30.88 -18.21
N SER A 947 -7.99 30.04 -18.61
CA SER A 947 -6.90 30.43 -19.52
C SER A 947 -7.45 30.95 -20.84
N LEU A 948 -6.85 32.01 -21.39
CA LEU A 948 -7.26 32.64 -22.65
C LEU A 948 -6.02 32.83 -23.53
N ASP A 949 -6.12 32.53 -24.83
CA ASP A 949 -5.09 32.87 -25.80
C ASP A 949 -5.56 33.97 -26.76
N ILE A 950 -4.59 34.63 -27.37
CA ILE A 950 -4.73 35.58 -28.47
C ILE A 950 -4.97 34.77 -29.76
N PRO A 951 -5.85 35.20 -30.69
CA PRO A 951 -6.11 34.50 -31.95
C PRO A 951 -4.84 34.27 -32.79
N ASP A 952 -4.73 33.12 -33.47
CA ASP A 952 -3.54 32.80 -34.29
C ASP A 952 -3.36 33.68 -35.54
N GLU A 953 -4.46 34.25 -36.05
CA GLU A 953 -4.46 35.22 -37.16
C GLU A 953 -3.92 36.61 -36.77
N ASP A 954 -3.61 36.85 -35.48
CA ASP A 954 -3.06 38.12 -35.00
C ASP A 954 -1.54 38.20 -35.25
N PRO A 955 -1.06 39.07 -36.17
CA PRO A 955 0.37 39.19 -36.47
C PRO A 955 1.19 39.70 -35.28
N LEU A 956 0.55 40.28 -34.27
CA LEU A 956 1.19 40.77 -33.05
C LEU A 956 1.17 39.74 -31.90
N LYS A 957 0.58 38.54 -32.08
CA LYS A 957 0.40 37.52 -31.02
C LYS A 957 1.65 37.27 -30.18
N ALA A 958 2.81 37.08 -30.81
CA ALA A 958 4.08 36.84 -30.10
C ALA A 958 4.54 38.04 -29.26
N ALA A 959 4.43 39.26 -29.81
CA ALA A 959 4.81 40.49 -29.12
C ALA A 959 3.84 40.83 -27.96
N LYS A 960 2.55 40.60 -28.15
CA LYS A 960 1.52 40.74 -27.11
C LYS A 960 1.68 39.72 -25.97
N LYS A 961 2.00 38.45 -26.28
CA LYS A 961 2.35 37.46 -25.24
C LYS A 961 3.55 37.94 -24.43
N HIS A 962 4.61 38.42 -25.08
CA HIS A 962 5.81 38.90 -24.40
C HIS A 962 5.54 40.13 -23.50
N ILE A 963 4.73 41.10 -23.95
CA ILE A 963 4.42 42.30 -23.15
C ILE A 963 3.52 42.01 -21.94
N CYS A 964 2.67 40.97 -22.02
CA CYS A 964 1.77 40.56 -20.93
C CYS A 964 2.45 39.66 -19.88
N ALA A 965 3.45 38.87 -20.28
CA ALA A 965 3.92 37.66 -19.59
C ALA A 965 4.20 37.79 -18.08
N GLU A 966 4.68 38.95 -17.60
CA GLU A 966 5.07 39.13 -16.20
C GLU A 966 4.06 39.94 -15.34
N ASN A 967 3.01 40.51 -15.95
CA ASN A 967 2.12 41.48 -15.28
C ASN A 967 0.62 41.22 -15.51
N THR A 968 0.25 40.52 -16.57
CA THR A 968 -1.15 40.37 -17.01
C THR A 968 -1.48 38.88 -17.13
N PRO A 969 -2.28 38.30 -16.20
CA PRO A 969 -2.62 36.88 -16.23
C PRO A 969 -3.27 36.49 -17.56
N PRO A 970 -2.79 35.44 -18.26
CA PRO A 970 -3.26 35.04 -19.59
C PRO A 970 -4.60 34.28 -19.51
N GLY A 971 -5.65 34.98 -19.08
CA GLY A 971 -6.95 34.39 -18.79
C GLY A 971 -7.96 35.39 -18.25
N LEU A 972 -9.07 34.86 -17.72
CA LEU A 972 -10.12 35.64 -17.07
C LEU A 972 -10.54 34.97 -15.75
N ARG A 973 -10.78 35.77 -14.71
CA ARG A 973 -11.47 35.33 -13.49
C ARG A 973 -12.98 35.50 -13.70
N LEU A 974 -13.75 34.51 -13.27
CA LEU A 974 -15.22 34.51 -13.24
C LEU A 974 -15.66 34.18 -11.81
N TRP A 975 -16.55 34.95 -11.19
CA TRP A 975 -17.04 34.70 -9.83
C TRP A 975 -18.50 35.10 -9.66
N VAL A 976 -19.11 34.65 -8.56
CA VAL A 976 -20.46 35.05 -8.16
C VAL A 976 -20.41 35.92 -6.90
N GLU A 977 -21.24 36.96 -6.86
CA GLU A 977 -21.47 37.80 -5.66
C GLU A 977 -22.56 37.18 -4.75
N ASP A 978 -22.67 37.62 -3.49
CA ASP A 978 -23.70 37.17 -2.51
C ASP A 978 -25.17 37.47 -2.94
N ASN A 979 -25.37 37.97 -4.15
CA ASN A 979 -26.63 38.34 -4.79
C ASN A 979 -26.93 37.49 -6.06
N ASP A 980 -26.20 36.39 -6.24
CA ASP A 980 -26.19 35.47 -7.39
C ASP A 980 -25.79 36.08 -8.75
N GLN A 981 -25.27 37.32 -8.80
CA GLN A 981 -24.76 37.90 -10.05
C GLN A 981 -23.35 37.42 -10.36
N VAL A 982 -23.18 36.91 -11.59
CA VAL A 982 -21.87 36.54 -12.14
C VAL A 982 -21.13 37.78 -12.63
N LYS A 983 -19.85 37.89 -12.26
CA LYS A 983 -18.90 38.95 -12.67
C LYS A 983 -17.67 38.34 -13.31
N TRP A 984 -16.96 39.11 -14.14
CA TRP A 984 -15.69 38.72 -14.74
C TRP A 984 -14.64 39.82 -14.68
N GLU A 985 -13.36 39.43 -14.71
CA GLU A 985 -12.21 40.32 -14.75
C GLU A 985 -11.10 39.73 -15.65
N SER A 986 -10.64 40.52 -16.62
CA SER A 986 -9.43 40.26 -17.40
C SER A 986 -8.94 41.55 -18.04
N ASP A 987 -7.67 41.90 -17.87
CA ASP A 987 -6.98 42.88 -18.72
C ASP A 987 -6.42 42.22 -20.01
N PHE A 988 -6.21 40.90 -20.01
CA PHE A 988 -5.64 40.15 -21.14
C PHE A 988 -6.58 40.08 -22.35
N VAL A 989 -7.91 39.97 -22.12
CA VAL A 989 -8.89 39.94 -23.21
C VAL A 989 -8.84 41.19 -24.10
N TYR A 990 -8.48 42.35 -23.53
CA TYR A 990 -8.31 43.58 -24.30
C TYR A 990 -7.04 43.57 -25.17
N TRP A 991 -6.01 42.80 -24.81
CA TRP A 991 -4.87 42.56 -25.70
C TRP A 991 -5.24 41.56 -26.81
N ALA A 992 -6.13 40.61 -26.53
CA ALA A 992 -6.60 39.62 -27.50
C ALA A 992 -7.61 40.16 -28.54
N CYS A 993 -8.32 41.27 -28.28
CA CYS A 993 -9.39 41.79 -29.15
C CYS A 993 -9.08 43.10 -29.92
N ILE A 994 -7.85 43.60 -29.84
CA ILE A 994 -7.39 44.90 -30.36
C ILE A 994 -6.22 44.72 -31.32
N ASN A 995 -6.36 45.16 -32.56
CA ASN A 995 -5.40 44.93 -33.64
C ASN A 995 -4.67 46.24 -34.05
N GLU A 996 -3.71 46.13 -34.98
CA GLU A 996 -2.98 47.29 -35.50
C GLU A 996 -3.92 48.32 -36.16
N GLU A 997 -4.95 47.85 -36.84
CA GLU A 997 -6.03 48.66 -37.44
C GLU A 997 -6.82 49.48 -36.42
N ASP A 998 -6.94 49.00 -35.18
CA ASP A 998 -7.57 49.78 -34.11
C ASP A 998 -6.66 50.90 -33.61
N GLY A 999 -5.35 50.84 -33.90
CA GLY A 999 -4.33 51.81 -33.53
C GLY A 999 -3.31 51.31 -32.52
N LEU A 1000 -3.19 50.00 -32.29
CA LEU A 1000 -2.15 49.41 -31.42
C LEU A 1000 -0.87 49.12 -32.23
N ALA A 1001 0.24 49.80 -31.93
CA ALA A 1001 1.54 49.50 -32.53
C ALA A 1001 2.55 49.02 -31.45
N LEU A 1002 3.38 48.03 -31.81
CA LEU A 1002 4.38 47.42 -30.94
C LEU A 1002 5.78 47.56 -31.57
N ASP A 1003 6.58 48.51 -31.07
CA ASP A 1003 7.94 48.76 -31.54
C ASP A 1003 8.99 47.96 -30.76
N LEU A 1004 10.03 47.49 -31.45
CA LEU A 1004 11.20 46.90 -30.80
C LEU A 1004 12.19 47.98 -30.32
N ILE A 1005 12.54 47.91 -29.03
CA ILE A 1005 13.59 48.73 -28.41
C ILE A 1005 14.92 47.94 -28.45
N PRO A 1006 15.97 48.42 -29.15
CA PRO A 1006 17.26 47.78 -29.13
C PRO A 1006 17.96 47.96 -27.77
N THR A 1007 18.25 46.84 -27.10
CA THR A 1007 19.04 46.74 -25.87
C THR A 1007 20.51 46.42 -26.23
N GLN A 1008 21.46 46.78 -25.35
CA GLN A 1008 22.90 46.57 -25.64
C GLN A 1008 23.38 45.15 -25.33
N ASP A 1009 22.88 44.53 -24.26
CA ASP A 1009 23.26 43.19 -23.82
C ASP A 1009 22.01 42.42 -23.32
N GLY A 1010 21.10 42.03 -24.22
CA GLY A 1010 19.90 41.26 -23.87
C GLY A 1010 18.90 41.07 -25.01
N PRO A 1011 17.72 40.49 -24.74
CA PRO A 1011 16.59 40.51 -25.69
C PRO A 1011 16.13 41.95 -25.93
N PRO A 1012 15.62 42.29 -27.14
CA PRO A 1012 15.04 43.60 -27.40
C PRO A 1012 13.81 43.82 -26.51
N GLY A 1013 13.66 45.04 -25.98
CA GLY A 1013 12.44 45.43 -25.29
C GLY A 1013 11.29 45.68 -26.26
N ILE A 1014 10.07 45.79 -25.75
CA ILE A 1014 8.88 46.15 -26.54
C ILE A 1014 8.27 47.43 -26.00
N ARG A 1015 8.04 48.42 -26.88
CA ARG A 1015 7.24 49.62 -26.60
C ARG A 1015 5.85 49.45 -27.18
N ALA A 1016 4.82 49.74 -26.39
CA ALA A 1016 3.45 49.79 -26.85
C ALA A 1016 2.97 51.23 -27.05
N LEU A 1017 2.35 51.46 -28.21
CA LEU A 1017 1.78 52.74 -28.64
C LEU A 1017 0.27 52.55 -28.90
N TRP A 1018 -0.54 53.49 -28.42
CA TRP A 1018 -1.96 53.60 -28.79
C TRP A 1018 -2.16 54.89 -29.59
N LYS A 1019 -2.53 54.76 -30.87
CA LYS A 1019 -2.71 55.87 -31.82
C LYS A 1019 -1.51 56.84 -31.91
N GLY A 1020 -0.31 56.35 -31.61
CA GLY A 1020 0.94 57.10 -31.60
C GLY A 1020 1.35 57.68 -30.24
N GLU A 1021 0.56 57.54 -29.17
CA GLU A 1021 0.96 57.88 -27.80
C GLU A 1021 1.50 56.66 -27.05
N GLU A 1022 2.57 56.82 -26.25
CA GLU A 1022 3.18 55.72 -25.51
C GLU A 1022 2.33 55.33 -24.28
N ILE A 1023 1.85 54.09 -24.28
CA ILE A 1023 1.09 53.49 -23.18
C ILE A 1023 1.96 52.68 -22.22
N GLY A 1024 3.20 52.42 -22.62
CA GLY A 1024 4.29 51.92 -21.78
C GLY A 1024 5.29 51.11 -22.59
N ASN A 1025 6.31 50.61 -21.89
CA ASN A 1025 7.30 49.69 -22.44
C ASN A 1025 7.66 48.60 -21.42
N VAL A 1026 8.17 47.49 -21.94
CA VAL A 1026 8.72 46.36 -21.18
C VAL A 1026 10.14 46.11 -21.67
N VAL A 1027 11.11 46.27 -20.77
CA VAL A 1027 12.52 45.94 -21.00
C VAL A 1027 12.91 44.86 -19.99
N PRO A 1028 13.40 43.68 -20.42
CA PRO A 1028 13.70 42.56 -19.54
C PRO A 1028 14.54 42.97 -18.32
N GLY A 1029 13.96 42.79 -17.13
CA GLY A 1029 14.63 43.00 -15.83
C GLY A 1029 14.91 44.45 -15.39
N ILE A 1030 14.48 45.49 -16.12
CA ILE A 1030 14.91 46.89 -15.83
C ILE A 1030 13.76 47.83 -15.45
N SER A 1031 12.62 47.84 -16.15
CA SER A 1031 11.53 48.81 -15.90
C SER A 1031 10.16 48.35 -16.39
N LYS A 1032 9.10 48.76 -15.67
CA LYS A 1032 7.70 48.45 -15.96
C LYS A 1032 6.81 49.67 -15.73
N GLU A 1033 6.48 50.40 -16.80
CA GLU A 1033 5.48 51.50 -16.78
C GLU A 1033 4.35 51.25 -17.80
N LEU A 1034 3.88 50.00 -17.89
CA LEU A 1034 2.74 49.63 -18.75
C LEU A 1034 1.42 49.99 -18.06
N LYS A 1035 0.66 50.91 -18.65
CA LYS A 1035 -0.70 51.24 -18.19
C LYS A 1035 -1.64 50.06 -18.51
N PRO A 1036 -2.60 49.69 -17.63
CA PRO A 1036 -3.63 48.70 -17.96
C PRO A 1036 -4.38 49.13 -19.22
N LEU A 1037 -4.37 48.28 -20.26
CA LEU A 1037 -4.87 48.64 -21.59
C LEU A 1037 -6.35 49.04 -21.54
N ARG A 1038 -7.15 48.38 -20.70
CA ARG A 1038 -8.54 48.73 -20.38
C ARG A 1038 -8.73 50.21 -20.04
N ASN A 1039 -7.84 50.78 -19.23
CA ASN A 1039 -7.92 52.19 -18.82
C ASN A 1039 -7.64 53.14 -19.99
N VAL A 1040 -6.73 52.77 -20.90
CA VAL A 1040 -6.49 53.54 -22.13
C VAL A 1040 -7.71 53.48 -23.04
N LEU A 1041 -8.20 52.27 -23.33
CA LEU A 1041 -9.35 52.02 -24.21
C LEU A 1041 -10.63 52.71 -23.73
N SER A 1042 -10.83 52.83 -22.41
CA SER A 1042 -11.98 53.56 -21.81
C SER A 1042 -12.02 55.07 -22.11
N THR A 1043 -10.97 55.62 -22.71
CA THR A 1043 -10.93 57.02 -23.18
C THR A 1043 -11.11 57.17 -24.70
N ASP A 1044 -11.19 56.05 -25.45
CA ASP A 1044 -11.41 56.04 -26.89
C ASP A 1044 -12.89 56.22 -27.23
N SER A 1045 -13.21 56.94 -28.32
CA SER A 1045 -14.60 57.09 -28.77
C SER A 1045 -15.24 55.78 -29.27
N ARG A 1046 -14.46 54.70 -29.40
CA ARG A 1046 -14.92 53.34 -29.75
C ARG A 1046 -14.98 52.40 -28.55
N TRP A 1047 -14.89 52.91 -27.32
CA TRP A 1047 -14.84 52.09 -26.09
C TRP A 1047 -15.92 50.99 -26.05
N GLU A 1048 -17.17 51.30 -26.38
CA GLU A 1048 -18.28 50.34 -26.40
C GLU A 1048 -18.07 49.19 -27.42
N ILE A 1049 -17.38 49.45 -28.53
CA ILE A 1049 -17.01 48.43 -29.54
C ILE A 1049 -15.94 47.50 -28.96
N PHE A 1050 -14.98 48.05 -28.22
CA PHE A 1050 -13.94 47.26 -27.54
C PHE A 1050 -14.50 46.45 -26.37
N GLN A 1051 -15.46 47.00 -25.62
CA GLN A 1051 -16.24 46.24 -24.64
C GLN A 1051 -17.02 45.11 -25.30
N LEU A 1052 -17.70 45.37 -26.42
CA LEU A 1052 -18.44 44.36 -27.16
C LEU A 1052 -17.52 43.22 -27.63
N ARG A 1053 -16.40 43.52 -28.30
CA ARG A 1053 -15.42 42.50 -28.71
C ARG A 1053 -14.87 41.71 -27.51
N ALA A 1054 -14.56 42.39 -26.40
CA ALA A 1054 -14.08 41.72 -25.19
C ALA A 1054 -15.14 40.80 -24.56
N VAL A 1055 -16.38 41.24 -24.41
CA VAL A 1055 -17.47 40.41 -23.87
C VAL A 1055 -17.83 39.26 -24.81
N VAL A 1056 -17.73 39.46 -26.13
CA VAL A 1056 -17.87 38.36 -27.12
C VAL A 1056 -16.75 37.32 -26.98
N LEU A 1057 -15.48 37.73 -26.82
CA LEU A 1057 -14.40 36.76 -26.53
C LEU A 1057 -14.61 36.03 -25.19
N VAL A 1058 -15.06 36.72 -24.14
CA VAL A 1058 -15.42 36.10 -22.85
C VAL A 1058 -16.56 35.09 -23.04
N GLN A 1059 -17.63 35.45 -23.75
CA GLN A 1059 -18.76 34.56 -24.03
C GLN A 1059 -18.32 33.35 -24.86
N GLN A 1060 -17.52 33.53 -25.91
CA GLN A 1060 -16.95 32.45 -26.71
C GLN A 1060 -16.07 31.52 -25.86
N ARG A 1061 -15.26 32.07 -24.95
CA ARG A 1061 -14.40 31.28 -24.06
C ARG A 1061 -15.20 30.48 -23.03
N LEU A 1062 -16.25 31.07 -22.45
CA LEU A 1062 -17.19 30.38 -21.56
C LEU A 1062 -17.95 29.27 -22.30
N GLN A 1063 -18.44 29.55 -23.51
CA GLN A 1063 -19.14 28.56 -24.34
C GLN A 1063 -18.21 27.41 -24.75
N SER A 1064 -16.95 27.72 -25.07
CA SER A 1064 -15.91 26.72 -25.32
C SER A 1064 -15.64 25.84 -24.09
N GLN A 1065 -15.50 26.41 -22.89
CA GLN A 1065 -15.34 25.61 -21.66
C GLN A 1065 -16.57 24.75 -21.39
N LEU A 1066 -17.78 25.31 -21.53
CA LEU A 1066 -19.02 24.58 -21.33
C LEU A 1066 -19.15 23.42 -22.33
N ASN A 1067 -18.79 23.63 -23.60
CA ASN A 1067 -18.78 22.57 -24.61
C ASN A 1067 -17.74 21.47 -24.33
N MET A 1068 -16.63 21.77 -23.63
CA MET A 1068 -15.67 20.76 -23.17
C MET A 1068 -16.19 19.98 -21.96
N LEU A 1069 -16.95 20.62 -21.08
CA LEU A 1069 -17.58 19.98 -19.91
C LEU A 1069 -18.78 19.11 -20.28
N THR A 1070 -19.63 19.59 -21.20
CA THR A 1070 -20.91 18.98 -21.61
C THR A 1070 -20.89 18.48 -23.06
N GLY A 1071 -19.72 18.04 -23.52
CA GLY A 1071 -19.52 17.44 -24.85
C GLY A 1071 -19.64 15.92 -24.83
N GLU A 1072 -19.13 15.25 -25.86
CA GLU A 1072 -19.13 13.78 -25.96
C GLU A 1072 -18.41 13.10 -24.77
N MET A 1073 -17.45 13.81 -24.14
CA MET A 1073 -16.76 13.35 -22.94
C MET A 1073 -17.56 13.49 -21.63
N GLU A 1074 -18.75 14.12 -21.63
CA GLU A 1074 -19.65 14.09 -20.46
C GLU A 1074 -20.31 12.70 -20.33
N ALA A 1075 -20.77 12.13 -21.45
CA ALA A 1075 -21.26 10.75 -21.49
C ALA A 1075 -20.15 9.75 -21.12
N ALA A 1076 -18.92 9.95 -21.65
CA ALA A 1076 -17.78 9.14 -21.26
C ALA A 1076 -17.45 9.25 -19.76
N PHE A 1077 -17.65 10.42 -19.14
CA PHE A 1077 -17.48 10.59 -17.68
C PHE A 1077 -18.53 9.80 -16.89
N GLU A 1078 -19.80 9.76 -17.32
CA GLU A 1078 -20.83 8.93 -16.67
C GLU A 1078 -20.60 7.41 -16.84
N GLU A 1079 -19.88 6.99 -17.88
CA GLU A 1079 -19.48 5.61 -18.14
C GLU A 1079 -18.15 5.19 -17.48
N VAL A 1080 -17.49 6.08 -16.71
CA VAL A 1080 -16.26 5.73 -15.98
C VAL A 1080 -16.58 4.86 -14.76
N ASP A 1081 -16.18 3.59 -14.86
CA ASP A 1081 -16.03 2.71 -13.70
C ASP A 1081 -15.10 3.35 -12.65
N HIS A 1082 -15.51 3.34 -11.39
CA HIS A 1082 -14.75 3.91 -10.27
C HIS A 1082 -14.97 3.09 -9.00
N ASP A 1083 -13.90 2.79 -8.26
CA ASP A 1083 -13.96 1.92 -7.07
C ASP A 1083 -13.25 2.52 -5.84
N LEU A 1084 -13.60 2.03 -4.63
CA LEU A 1084 -13.40 2.79 -3.38
C LEU A 1084 -11.95 3.26 -3.14
N ASP A 1085 -10.97 2.45 -3.53
CA ASP A 1085 -9.54 2.73 -3.46
C ASP A 1085 -8.86 2.79 -4.85
N GLY A 1086 -9.64 2.82 -5.94
CA GLY A 1086 -9.18 2.90 -7.33
C GLY A 1086 -8.47 1.64 -7.85
N THR A 1087 -8.33 0.59 -7.03
CA THR A 1087 -7.48 -0.58 -7.34
C THR A 1087 -8.02 -1.52 -8.42
N GLN A 1088 -9.24 -1.29 -8.93
CA GLN A 1088 -9.84 -2.04 -10.03
C GLN A 1088 -10.05 -1.17 -11.29
N THR A 1089 -9.92 0.15 -11.18
CA THR A 1089 -10.46 1.11 -12.16
C THR A 1089 -9.52 2.27 -12.53
N GLY A 1090 -8.45 2.49 -11.76
CA GLY A 1090 -7.60 3.69 -11.87
C GLY A 1090 -8.21 4.94 -11.23
N VAL A 1091 -9.47 4.89 -10.76
CA VAL A 1091 -10.22 6.04 -10.28
C VAL A 1091 -10.84 5.77 -8.90
N ARG A 1092 -10.37 6.47 -7.86
CA ARG A 1092 -10.94 6.36 -6.51
C ARG A 1092 -12.35 6.96 -6.48
N SER A 1093 -13.35 6.23 -5.98
CA SER A 1093 -14.76 6.71 -5.95
C SER A 1093 -14.95 8.07 -5.28
N HIS A 1094 -14.13 8.41 -4.27
CA HIS A 1094 -14.20 9.72 -3.61
C HIS A 1094 -13.57 10.86 -4.46
N VAL A 1095 -12.55 10.55 -5.26
CA VAL A 1095 -11.98 11.49 -6.25
C VAL A 1095 -12.96 11.66 -7.40
N TYR A 1096 -13.55 10.57 -7.92
CA TYR A 1096 -14.62 10.64 -8.93
C TYR A 1096 -15.78 11.53 -8.48
N ALA A 1097 -16.34 11.30 -7.29
CA ALA A 1097 -17.45 12.10 -6.76
C ALA A 1097 -17.07 13.58 -6.55
N MET A 1098 -15.84 13.86 -6.13
CA MET A 1098 -15.32 15.22 -5.98
C MET A 1098 -15.15 15.94 -7.34
N ILE A 1099 -14.65 15.25 -8.37
CA ILE A 1099 -14.56 15.78 -9.73
C ILE A 1099 -15.96 15.96 -10.32
N GLN A 1100 -16.87 15.00 -10.13
CA GLN A 1100 -18.26 15.08 -10.59
C GLN A 1100 -18.96 16.30 -10.01
N GLN A 1101 -18.85 16.52 -8.70
CA GLN A 1101 -19.40 17.71 -8.05
C GLN A 1101 -18.71 18.99 -8.56
N LEU A 1102 -17.39 19.01 -8.74
CA LEU A 1102 -16.70 20.16 -9.35
C LEU A 1102 -17.26 20.49 -10.75
N ARG A 1103 -17.43 19.49 -11.62
CA ARG A 1103 -18.02 19.67 -12.96
C ARG A 1103 -19.41 20.30 -12.86
N ILE A 1104 -20.28 19.80 -11.98
CA ILE A 1104 -21.64 20.33 -11.74
C ILE A 1104 -21.58 21.80 -11.30
N LEU A 1105 -20.71 22.13 -10.35
CA LEU A 1105 -20.57 23.50 -9.82
C LEU A 1105 -20.00 24.48 -10.87
N GLU A 1106 -19.04 24.06 -11.69
CA GLU A 1106 -18.50 24.87 -12.78
C GLU A 1106 -19.51 25.06 -13.93
N ILE A 1107 -20.20 24.00 -14.34
CA ILE A 1107 -21.28 24.06 -15.36
C ILE A 1107 -22.35 25.08 -14.96
N GLY A 1108 -22.74 25.11 -13.68
CA GLY A 1108 -23.69 26.10 -13.15
C GLY A 1108 -23.19 27.55 -13.31
N LEU A 1109 -21.96 27.82 -12.86
CA LEU A 1109 -21.36 29.16 -12.95
C LEU A 1109 -21.17 29.62 -14.41
N LEU A 1110 -20.75 28.71 -15.32
CA LEU A 1110 -20.59 28.99 -16.74
C LEU A 1110 -21.93 29.31 -17.42
N ARG A 1111 -22.99 28.55 -17.16
CA ARG A 1111 -24.34 28.80 -17.72
C ARG A 1111 -24.89 30.15 -17.25
N ASN A 1112 -24.82 30.44 -15.95
CA ASN A 1112 -25.24 31.74 -15.39
C ASN A 1112 -24.43 32.92 -15.97
N GLY A 1113 -23.13 32.72 -16.22
CA GLY A 1113 -22.27 33.68 -16.91
C GLY A 1113 -22.70 33.93 -18.36
N LEU A 1114 -22.98 32.89 -19.14
CA LEU A 1114 -23.43 33.01 -20.53
C LEU A 1114 -24.75 33.77 -20.66
N GLU A 1115 -25.74 33.51 -19.80
CA GLU A 1115 -27.00 34.26 -19.77
C GLU A 1115 -26.77 35.75 -19.43
N THR A 1116 -25.92 36.02 -18.43
CA THR A 1116 -25.56 37.39 -18.00
C THR A 1116 -24.84 38.16 -19.13
N PHE A 1117 -23.95 37.50 -19.88
CA PHE A 1117 -23.15 38.14 -20.91
C PHE A 1117 -23.88 38.25 -22.25
N ALA A 1118 -24.81 37.33 -22.56
CA ALA A 1118 -25.72 37.49 -23.70
C ALA A 1118 -26.53 38.79 -23.60
N LYS A 1119 -27.13 39.05 -22.42
CA LYS A 1119 -27.83 40.32 -22.16
C LYS A 1119 -26.88 41.53 -22.25
N THR A 1120 -25.65 41.40 -21.76
CA THR A 1120 -24.65 42.47 -21.84
C THR A 1120 -24.27 42.78 -23.30
N ILE A 1121 -24.27 41.78 -24.18
CA ILE A 1121 -24.07 41.93 -25.62
C ILE A 1121 -25.28 42.61 -26.27
N ASP A 1122 -26.52 42.21 -25.93
CA ASP A 1122 -27.73 42.87 -26.43
C ASP A 1122 -27.77 44.37 -26.05
N ASP A 1123 -27.47 44.69 -24.79
CA ASP A 1123 -27.41 46.07 -24.27
C ASP A 1123 -26.32 46.91 -25.01
N LEU A 1124 -25.18 46.31 -25.38
CA LEU A 1124 -24.12 46.97 -26.16
C LEU A 1124 -24.45 47.10 -27.66
N MET A 1125 -25.06 46.06 -28.26
CA MET A 1125 -25.51 46.05 -29.66
C MET A 1125 -26.62 47.07 -29.91
N ALA A 1126 -27.39 47.44 -28.88
CA ALA A 1126 -28.36 48.52 -28.92
C ALA A 1126 -27.74 49.94 -28.89
N SER A 1127 -26.43 50.08 -28.65
CA SER A 1127 -25.78 51.40 -28.66
C SER A 1127 -25.64 51.99 -30.06
N GLU A 1128 -25.86 53.31 -30.16
CA GLU A 1128 -25.67 54.09 -31.37
C GLU A 1128 -24.22 53.99 -31.90
N THR A 1129 -23.22 53.90 -31.03
CA THR A 1129 -21.79 53.77 -31.40
C THR A 1129 -21.53 52.47 -32.16
N VAL A 1130 -22.10 51.35 -31.70
CA VAL A 1130 -21.94 50.02 -32.30
C VAL A 1130 -22.75 49.93 -33.60
N ALA A 1131 -23.99 50.39 -33.58
CA ALA A 1131 -24.86 50.38 -34.75
C ALA A 1131 -24.27 51.17 -35.93
N GLN A 1132 -23.67 52.34 -35.68
CA GLN A 1132 -23.02 53.14 -36.73
C GLN A 1132 -21.78 52.44 -37.31
N TYR A 1133 -20.97 51.76 -36.49
CA TYR A 1133 -19.78 51.04 -36.94
C TYR A 1133 -20.11 49.84 -37.84
N LEU A 1134 -21.10 49.03 -37.46
CA LEU A 1134 -21.52 47.86 -38.26
C LEU A 1134 -22.08 48.28 -39.63
N ILE A 1135 -22.79 49.41 -39.70
CA ILE A 1135 -23.27 49.99 -40.97
C ILE A 1135 -22.11 50.47 -41.85
N GLN A 1136 -20.97 50.90 -41.27
CA GLN A 1136 -19.80 51.28 -42.06
C GLN A 1136 -19.13 50.05 -42.68
N GLN A 1137 -18.86 48.99 -41.90
CA GLN A 1137 -18.27 47.77 -42.44
C GLN A 1137 -19.16 47.08 -43.49
N SER A 1138 -20.49 47.10 -43.33
CA SER A 1138 -21.41 46.46 -44.28
C SER A 1138 -21.49 47.13 -45.67
N ASN A 1139 -20.69 48.16 -45.95
CA ASN A 1139 -20.64 48.86 -47.23
C ASN A 1139 -19.31 48.68 -47.99
N ASP A 1140 -18.32 47.98 -47.42
CA ASP A 1140 -17.05 47.71 -48.11
C ASP A 1140 -17.08 46.37 -48.86
N PRO A 1141 -16.79 46.29 -50.18
CA PRO A 1141 -17.21 45.12 -50.99
C PRO A 1141 -16.21 43.95 -51.08
N GLU A 1142 -14.99 44.04 -50.53
CA GLU A 1142 -13.91 43.11 -50.88
C GLU A 1142 -13.74 41.89 -49.94
N ASP A 1143 -14.32 41.90 -48.73
CA ASP A 1143 -13.85 41.04 -47.62
C ASP A 1143 -14.80 39.88 -47.25
N PHE A 1144 -15.20 39.06 -48.24
CA PHE A 1144 -15.85 37.76 -48.05
C PHE A 1144 -15.51 36.79 -49.20
N SER A 1145 -14.40 36.05 -49.09
CA SER A 1145 -14.02 34.96 -50.01
C SER A 1145 -13.33 33.79 -49.31
#